data_AF-A0A6L7MH54-F1
#
_entry.id   AF-A0A6L7MH54-F1
#
_cell.length_a   1.000
_cell.length_b   1.000
_cell.length_c   1.000
_cell.angle_alpha   90.00
_cell.angle_beta   90.00
_cell.angle_gamma   90.00
#
_symmetry.space_group_name_H-M   'P 1'
#
loop_
_entity.id
_entity.type
_entity.pdbx_description
1 polymer ?
#
loop_
_entity_poly.entity_id
_entity_poly.type
_entity_poly.pdbx_seq_one_letter_code
_entity_poly.pdbx_strand_id
1 'polypeptide(L)'
;TAQQKMYYGDPALTAADVVDRESLKEFVFEAATYFGEARKTEGRVGISKAKIAMRDPNGPWRHGSVYLYVLDLSTNIILIHGAFPDRFELRPLVPTVRDAVTGELVLPQVLAAAASSPEGGFVEYYFDDPSDASDSADIPKVGYAREFQFQPAGGTGPQSRVVIGSGFYLSDPGVVAARQNLAIEDVLPQVMRAMTASTVDAVSSRIEQATSDAPPAQSYSLAGASSLYDALMNNGRSLGAGNFNPTRMLANSSFVLPLAGADGGASQSTLWGTGGYRDFDGGDSDSLRYDGDVISANLGWDTRLSSDLLAGVSLQWAQGSVDYTDSSNVDGKSKTTLTSINPYVGWQGAGNLTMWATAGYGWGEIEVNDSAVDEEDSDLTQQMVAAGVSGPLMTSADGSMSLRLKAETAFTWADVDGSGTLESMDLNANRQRLLIEGSHVKQLASGATFTPALELGVRHDGGDGDTGSSIETGASMRYFNPESGLTVEGRAHTLLNHSDDYDEWGLSGLVRLDPGASGLGLALSIRPVIGPTATGAQQLWESNVAEALESSTRSAREYLNTRIAYGMVADGWSGMQGVLTPYTDLSVDGDGGRRLSLGGSFDIGTALRMSLEGVHNRPVLGAVSHSVMLQGTLNW
;
A
#
# COMPACT_ATOMS: atom_id res chain seq x y z
N THR A 1 34.62 -8.33 -50.86
CA THR A 1 34.88 -9.32 -49.80
C THR A 1 33.65 -9.35 -48.92
N ALA A 2 32.87 -10.43 -48.99
CA ALA A 2 31.65 -10.54 -48.19
C ALA A 2 32.05 -10.65 -46.71
N GLN A 3 31.59 -9.71 -45.87
CA GLN A 3 31.66 -9.87 -44.41
C GLN A 3 30.86 -11.12 -44.07
N GLN A 4 31.56 -12.17 -43.65
CA GLN A 4 30.93 -13.38 -43.16
C GLN A 4 30.19 -12.99 -41.87
N LYS A 5 28.85 -12.93 -41.91
CA LYS A 5 28.02 -12.58 -40.76
C LYS A 5 28.35 -13.54 -39.62
N MET A 6 28.82 -13.01 -38.49
CA MET A 6 29.16 -13.82 -37.33
C MET A 6 27.88 -14.50 -36.81
N TYR A 7 27.95 -15.80 -36.56
CA TYR A 7 26.83 -16.55 -36.00
C TYR A 7 27.01 -16.64 -34.48
N TYR A 8 26.12 -15.99 -33.75
CA TYR A 8 26.15 -15.93 -32.28
C TYR A 8 25.34 -17.04 -31.63
N GLY A 9 24.68 -17.91 -32.41
CA GLY A 9 23.53 -18.66 -31.90
C GLY A 9 22.26 -17.83 -31.97
N ASP A 10 21.17 -18.42 -31.50
CA ASP A 10 19.86 -17.76 -31.32
C ASP A 10 19.43 -17.93 -29.86
N PRO A 11 20.12 -17.28 -28.89
CA PRO A 11 19.76 -17.38 -27.48
C PRO A 11 18.38 -16.77 -27.23
N ALA A 12 17.62 -17.34 -26.29
CA ALA A 12 16.38 -16.73 -25.83
C ALA A 12 16.66 -15.58 -24.86
N LEU A 13 17.78 -15.63 -24.14
CA LEU A 13 18.19 -14.63 -23.17
C LEU A 13 19.60 -14.09 -23.50
N THR A 14 19.70 -12.79 -23.72
CA THR A 14 20.95 -12.09 -24.04
C THR A 14 21.55 -11.45 -22.79
N ALA A 15 22.80 -11.01 -22.89
CA ALA A 15 23.49 -10.31 -21.80
C ALA A 15 22.80 -9.00 -21.40
N ALA A 16 22.01 -8.38 -22.29
CA ALA A 16 21.23 -7.19 -21.98
C ALA A 16 19.97 -7.50 -21.15
N ASP A 17 19.51 -8.75 -21.19
CA ASP A 17 18.32 -9.23 -20.48
C ASP A 17 18.66 -9.74 -19.06
N VAL A 18 19.94 -9.68 -18.66
CA VAL A 18 20.39 -10.13 -17.33
C VAL A 18 20.21 -9.00 -16.32
N VAL A 19 19.19 -9.14 -15.48
CA VAL A 19 18.74 -8.09 -14.53
C VAL A 19 18.61 -8.59 -13.09
N ASP A 20 18.68 -9.91 -12.89
CA ASP A 20 18.57 -10.55 -11.59
C ASP A 20 19.35 -11.87 -11.55
N ARG A 21 19.25 -12.59 -10.43
CA ARG A 21 19.94 -13.86 -10.22
C ARG A 21 19.42 -14.97 -11.16
N GLU A 22 18.12 -15.03 -11.42
CA GLU A 22 17.52 -16.09 -12.24
C GLU A 22 17.85 -15.92 -13.73
N SER A 23 17.70 -14.71 -14.28
CA SER A 23 18.15 -14.35 -15.63
C SER A 23 19.65 -14.56 -15.81
N LEU A 24 20.48 -14.27 -14.80
CA LEU A 24 21.93 -14.57 -14.85
C LEU A 24 22.21 -16.08 -14.91
N LYS A 25 21.46 -16.89 -14.16
CA LYS A 25 21.58 -18.36 -14.17
C LYS A 25 21.19 -18.92 -15.53
N GLU A 26 20.06 -18.48 -16.09
CA GLU A 26 19.60 -18.90 -17.42
C GLU A 26 20.58 -18.46 -18.52
N PHE A 27 21.05 -17.21 -18.48
CA PHE A 27 22.08 -16.69 -19.38
C PHE A 27 23.34 -17.58 -19.42
N VAL A 28 23.87 -17.95 -18.25
CA VAL A 28 25.06 -18.82 -18.14
C VAL A 28 24.77 -20.21 -18.71
N PHE A 29 23.55 -20.73 -18.53
CA PHE A 29 23.16 -22.02 -19.07
C PHE A 29 23.05 -22.01 -20.60
N GLU A 30 22.43 -20.99 -21.19
CA GLU A 30 22.36 -20.84 -22.65
C GLU A 30 23.74 -20.67 -23.27
N ALA A 31 24.59 -19.86 -22.65
CA ALA A 31 25.97 -19.65 -23.05
C ALA A 31 26.78 -20.95 -23.04
N ALA A 32 26.59 -21.78 -22.00
CA ALA A 32 27.22 -23.08 -21.89
C ALA A 32 26.75 -24.05 -22.99
N THR A 33 25.46 -24.01 -23.32
CA THR A 33 24.88 -24.81 -24.42
C THR A 33 25.48 -24.41 -25.76
N TYR A 34 25.52 -23.11 -26.05
CA TYR A 34 26.15 -22.57 -27.26
C TYR A 34 27.63 -22.96 -27.35
N PHE A 35 28.39 -22.78 -26.26
CA PHE A 35 29.80 -23.16 -26.20
C PHE A 35 30.02 -24.67 -26.41
N GLY A 36 29.19 -25.50 -25.78
CA GLY A 36 29.22 -26.95 -25.90
C GLY A 36 28.95 -27.44 -27.32
N GLU A 37 27.92 -26.90 -27.96
CA GLU A 37 27.56 -27.27 -29.34
C GLU A 37 28.60 -26.77 -30.36
N ALA A 38 29.12 -25.55 -30.21
CA ALA A 38 30.20 -25.05 -31.06
C ALA A 38 31.43 -25.97 -30.97
N ARG A 39 31.80 -26.39 -29.76
CA ARG A 39 32.91 -27.31 -29.53
C ARG A 39 32.65 -28.71 -30.10
N LYS A 40 31.44 -29.24 -29.92
CA LYS A 40 31.07 -30.59 -30.36
C LYS A 40 31.03 -30.71 -31.89
N THR A 41 30.53 -29.68 -32.57
CA THR A 41 30.35 -29.65 -34.03
C THR A 41 31.64 -29.30 -34.78
N GLU A 42 32.41 -28.33 -34.29
CA GLU A 42 33.55 -27.77 -35.02
C GLU A 42 34.90 -27.89 -34.29
N GLY A 43 34.94 -28.54 -33.13
CA GLY A 43 36.16 -28.77 -32.36
C GLY A 43 36.85 -27.45 -31.98
N ARG A 44 38.15 -27.33 -32.30
CA ARG A 44 38.95 -26.14 -31.99
C ARG A 44 38.47 -24.88 -32.72
N VAL A 45 37.97 -25.03 -33.95
CA VAL A 45 37.44 -23.91 -34.74
C VAL A 45 36.19 -23.35 -34.07
N GLY A 46 35.30 -24.22 -33.59
CA GLY A 46 34.12 -23.84 -32.83
C GLY A 46 34.44 -23.10 -31.53
N ILE A 47 35.44 -23.56 -30.78
CA ILE A 47 35.91 -22.85 -29.57
C ILE A 47 36.40 -21.44 -29.92
N SER A 48 37.15 -21.27 -31.02
CA SER A 48 37.59 -19.95 -31.46
C SER A 48 36.42 -19.05 -31.89
N LYS A 49 35.40 -19.59 -32.56
CA LYS A 49 34.19 -18.85 -32.90
C LYS A 49 33.40 -18.42 -31.66
N ALA A 50 33.15 -19.35 -30.73
CA ALA A 50 32.45 -19.07 -29.49
C ALA A 50 33.18 -17.99 -28.67
N LYS A 51 34.51 -18.07 -28.62
CA LYS A 51 35.34 -17.05 -27.99
C LYS A 51 35.18 -15.66 -28.64
N ILE A 52 35.12 -15.57 -29.96
CA ILE A 52 34.88 -14.28 -30.63
C ILE A 52 33.46 -13.77 -30.33
N ALA A 53 32.46 -14.64 -30.43
CA ALA A 53 31.06 -14.30 -30.17
C ALA A 53 30.83 -13.81 -28.72
N MET A 54 31.43 -14.47 -27.73
CA MET A 54 31.33 -14.12 -26.30
C MET A 54 32.11 -12.85 -25.90
N ARG A 55 32.94 -12.30 -26.80
CA ARG A 55 33.70 -11.06 -26.57
C ARG A 55 33.10 -9.86 -27.26
N ASP A 56 32.24 -10.08 -28.25
CA ASP A 56 31.66 -9.02 -29.06
C ASP A 56 30.71 -8.17 -28.22
N PRO A 57 31.03 -6.89 -27.95
CA PRO A 57 30.18 -6.02 -27.15
C PRO A 57 28.86 -5.67 -27.83
N ASN A 58 28.68 -6.01 -29.11
CA ASN A 58 27.41 -5.86 -29.83
C ASN A 58 26.72 -7.21 -30.05
N GLY A 59 27.24 -8.29 -29.47
CA GLY A 59 26.68 -9.63 -29.56
C GLY A 59 25.78 -9.94 -28.36
N PRO A 60 24.97 -11.01 -28.43
CA PRO A 60 24.04 -11.37 -27.36
C PRO A 60 24.72 -11.89 -26.09
N TRP A 61 26.04 -12.09 -26.10
CA TRP A 61 26.80 -12.71 -25.00
C TRP A 61 27.60 -11.71 -24.17
N ARG A 62 27.52 -10.41 -24.49
CA ARG A 62 28.20 -9.34 -23.77
C ARG A 62 27.43 -8.03 -23.91
N HIS A 63 27.07 -7.44 -22.78
CA HIS A 63 26.43 -6.12 -22.71
C HIS A 63 26.87 -5.43 -21.41
N GLY A 64 27.38 -4.20 -21.51
CA GLY A 64 27.88 -3.46 -20.34
C GLY A 64 28.84 -4.28 -19.47
N SER A 65 28.47 -4.43 -18.20
CA SER A 65 29.20 -5.17 -17.18
C SER A 65 28.96 -6.70 -17.21
N VAL A 66 27.97 -7.16 -17.99
CA VAL A 66 27.58 -8.56 -18.13
C VAL A 66 28.42 -9.23 -19.22
N TYR A 67 29.26 -10.18 -18.82
CA TYR A 67 30.13 -10.92 -19.72
C TYR A 67 30.50 -12.29 -19.17
N LEU A 68 30.78 -13.22 -20.07
CA LEU A 68 31.13 -14.58 -19.72
C LEU A 68 32.63 -14.76 -19.45
N TYR A 69 32.95 -15.65 -18.52
CA TYR A 69 34.27 -16.27 -18.39
C TYR A 69 34.16 -17.79 -18.46
N VAL A 70 35.17 -18.42 -19.04
CA VAL A 70 35.26 -19.89 -19.15
C VAL A 70 36.60 -20.35 -18.59
N LEU A 71 36.55 -21.09 -17.49
CA LEU A 71 37.71 -21.65 -16.81
C LEU A 71 37.82 -23.13 -17.18
N ASP A 72 38.89 -23.53 -17.85
CA ASP A 72 39.13 -24.93 -18.18
C ASP A 72 39.90 -25.61 -17.04
N LEU A 73 39.18 -26.41 -16.24
CA LEU A 73 39.75 -27.15 -15.12
C LEU A 73 40.64 -28.30 -15.57
N SER A 74 40.50 -28.74 -16.83
CA SER A 74 41.25 -29.88 -17.38
C SER A 74 42.65 -29.46 -17.80
N THR A 75 42.78 -28.25 -18.35
CA THR A 75 44.06 -27.66 -18.75
C THR A 75 44.58 -26.62 -17.75
N ASN A 76 43.77 -26.30 -16.74
CA ASN A 76 44.05 -25.35 -15.67
C ASN A 76 44.35 -23.92 -16.19
N ILE A 77 43.57 -23.45 -17.16
CA ILE A 77 43.70 -22.10 -17.75
C ILE A 77 42.36 -21.36 -17.84
N ILE A 78 42.43 -20.03 -17.95
CA ILE A 78 41.29 -19.19 -18.35
C ILE A 78 41.19 -19.22 -19.88
N LEU A 79 40.14 -19.85 -20.41
CA LEU A 79 39.95 -20.05 -21.84
C LEU A 79 39.33 -18.82 -22.52
N ILE A 80 38.34 -18.22 -21.87
CA ILE A 80 37.59 -17.04 -22.33
C ILE A 80 37.42 -16.09 -21.16
N HIS A 81 37.63 -14.81 -21.40
CA HIS A 81 37.21 -13.74 -20.50
C HIS A 81 36.66 -12.58 -21.34
N GLY A 82 35.33 -12.39 -21.32
CA GLY A 82 34.63 -11.47 -22.22
C GLY A 82 35.07 -10.02 -22.10
N ALA A 83 35.25 -9.51 -20.87
CA ALA A 83 35.67 -8.12 -20.64
C ALA A 83 37.17 -7.86 -20.78
N PHE A 84 38.01 -8.69 -20.12
CA PHE A 84 39.45 -8.46 -19.99
C PHE A 84 40.30 -9.58 -20.62
N PRO A 85 40.17 -9.84 -21.93
CA PRO A 85 40.84 -10.94 -22.60
C PRO A 85 42.38 -10.85 -22.49
N ASP A 86 42.94 -9.64 -22.57
CA ASP A 86 44.39 -9.42 -22.54
C ASP A 86 45.00 -9.62 -21.15
N ARG A 87 44.20 -9.47 -20.09
CA ARG A 87 44.62 -9.63 -18.69
C ARG A 87 44.61 -11.10 -18.27
N PHE A 88 43.55 -11.83 -18.63
CA PHE A 88 43.25 -13.13 -18.03
C PHE A 88 43.40 -14.32 -18.94
N GLU A 89 43.13 -14.20 -20.25
CA GLU A 89 43.08 -15.41 -21.07
C GLU A 89 44.44 -16.06 -21.31
N LEU A 90 44.42 -17.39 -21.45
CA LEU A 90 45.60 -18.24 -21.57
C LEU A 90 46.55 -18.15 -20.35
N ARG A 91 46.11 -17.54 -19.25
CA ARG A 91 46.80 -17.57 -17.97
C ARG A 91 46.40 -18.81 -17.18
N PRO A 92 47.30 -19.37 -16.35
CA PRO A 92 46.95 -20.43 -15.42
C PRO A 92 45.83 -19.99 -14.47
N LEU A 93 44.98 -20.92 -14.02
CA LEU A 93 43.99 -20.69 -12.96
C LEU A 93 44.69 -20.57 -11.60
N VAL A 94 45.41 -19.48 -11.42
CA VAL A 94 46.03 -19.08 -10.16
C VAL A 94 45.23 -17.94 -9.54
N PRO A 95 44.97 -17.98 -8.22
CA PRO A 95 44.19 -16.95 -7.57
C PRO A 95 45.06 -15.70 -7.39
N THR A 96 45.00 -14.78 -8.37
CA THR A 96 45.78 -13.54 -8.41
C THR A 96 44.92 -12.29 -8.21
N VAL A 97 43.62 -12.40 -8.46
CA VAL A 97 42.65 -11.33 -8.23
C VAL A 97 42.18 -11.40 -6.77
N ARG A 98 42.28 -10.26 -6.09
CA ARG A 98 41.70 -10.05 -4.77
C ARG A 98 40.43 -9.24 -4.91
N ASP A 99 39.46 -9.60 -4.09
CA ASP A 99 38.30 -8.79 -3.77
C ASP A 99 38.78 -7.46 -3.17
N ALA A 100 38.30 -6.35 -3.74
CA ALA A 100 38.80 -5.03 -3.40
C ALA A 100 38.48 -4.60 -1.95
N VAL A 101 37.40 -5.14 -1.36
CA VAL A 101 36.92 -4.78 -0.03
C VAL A 101 37.39 -5.77 1.03
N THR A 102 37.18 -7.07 0.80
CA THR A 102 37.50 -8.13 1.78
C THR A 102 38.97 -8.56 1.71
N GLY A 103 39.65 -8.31 0.58
CA GLY A 103 41.01 -8.77 0.31
C GLY A 103 41.11 -10.28 0.04
N GLU A 104 40.00 -11.01 0.08
CA GLU A 104 39.92 -12.44 -0.24
C GLU A 104 40.19 -12.68 -1.72
N LEU A 105 40.54 -13.91 -2.09
CA LEU A 105 40.81 -14.24 -3.48
C LEU A 105 39.48 -14.55 -4.20
N VAL A 106 39.26 -13.96 -5.38
CA VAL A 106 37.99 -14.12 -6.12
C VAL A 106 37.86 -15.52 -6.72
N LEU A 107 38.94 -16.05 -7.32
CA LEU A 107 38.90 -17.35 -8.01
C LEU A 107 38.44 -18.52 -7.12
N PRO A 108 38.92 -18.68 -5.87
CA PRO A 108 38.42 -19.71 -4.96
C PRO A 108 36.93 -19.58 -4.65
N GLN A 109 36.41 -18.36 -4.51
CA GLN A 109 35.00 -18.12 -4.25
C GLN A 109 34.13 -18.54 -5.44
N VAL A 110 34.54 -18.16 -6.66
CA VAL A 110 33.88 -18.58 -7.91
C VAL A 110 33.88 -20.11 -8.08
N LEU A 111 35.02 -20.77 -7.79
CA LEU A 111 35.11 -22.23 -7.88
C LEU A 111 34.27 -22.92 -6.80
N ALA A 112 34.18 -22.35 -5.60
CA ALA A 112 33.33 -22.85 -4.52
C ALA A 112 31.85 -22.74 -4.90
N ALA A 113 31.43 -21.60 -5.46
CA ALA A 113 30.07 -21.40 -5.96
C ALA A 113 29.72 -22.38 -7.08
N ALA A 114 30.61 -22.56 -8.07
CA ALA A 114 30.42 -23.53 -9.15
C ALA A 114 30.29 -24.98 -8.68
N ALA A 115 30.93 -25.32 -7.55
CA ALA A 115 30.90 -26.66 -6.96
C ALA A 115 29.84 -26.83 -5.86
N SER A 116 29.12 -25.76 -5.48
CA SER A 116 28.16 -25.77 -4.37
C SER A 116 26.97 -26.71 -4.62
N SER A 117 26.54 -26.85 -5.88
CA SER A 117 25.49 -27.77 -6.30
C SER A 117 25.71 -28.24 -7.75
N PRO A 118 25.03 -29.30 -8.22
CA PRO A 118 25.02 -29.68 -9.64
C PRO A 118 24.47 -28.61 -10.58
N GLU A 119 23.68 -27.66 -10.05
CA GLU A 119 23.19 -26.52 -10.80
C GLU A 119 24.20 -25.37 -10.84
N GLY A 120 25.18 -25.32 -9.94
CA GLY A 120 26.06 -24.18 -9.73
C GLY A 120 25.66 -23.39 -8.49
N GLY A 121 26.14 -22.16 -8.38
CA GLY A 121 25.81 -21.28 -7.26
C GLY A 121 26.21 -19.83 -7.50
N PHE A 122 25.68 -18.96 -6.64
CA PHE A 122 25.96 -17.53 -6.65
C PHE A 122 27.15 -17.18 -5.76
N VAL A 123 27.82 -16.09 -6.10
CA VAL A 123 28.94 -15.50 -5.35
C VAL A 123 28.89 -13.99 -5.53
N GLU A 124 29.12 -13.25 -4.45
CA GLU A 124 29.30 -11.80 -4.49
C GLU A 124 30.76 -11.47 -4.23
N TYR A 125 31.32 -10.60 -5.07
CA TYR A 125 32.71 -10.16 -4.92
C TYR A 125 32.92 -8.78 -5.52
N TYR A 126 33.86 -8.03 -4.97
CA TYR A 126 34.18 -6.68 -5.41
C TYR A 126 35.26 -6.72 -6.49
N PHE A 127 34.89 -6.34 -7.71
CA PHE A 127 35.76 -6.39 -8.87
C PHE A 127 35.59 -5.15 -9.74
N ASP A 128 36.63 -4.85 -10.50
CA ASP A 128 36.70 -3.76 -11.47
C ASP A 128 35.56 -3.86 -12.51
N ASP A 129 34.69 -2.84 -12.54
CA ASP A 129 33.59 -2.76 -13.50
C ASP A 129 34.12 -2.26 -14.87
N PRO A 130 34.18 -3.10 -15.91
CA PRO A 130 34.66 -2.67 -17.23
C PRO A 130 33.83 -1.56 -17.88
N SER A 131 32.60 -1.30 -17.41
CA SER A 131 31.77 -0.18 -17.88
C SER A 131 32.02 1.14 -17.14
N ASP A 132 32.64 1.11 -15.97
CA ASP A 132 32.91 2.31 -15.17
C ASP A 132 34.40 2.67 -15.16
N ALA A 133 34.73 3.75 -15.86
CA ALA A 133 36.10 4.28 -15.90
C ALA A 133 36.51 4.99 -14.58
N SER A 134 35.59 5.18 -13.64
CA SER A 134 35.82 5.83 -12.34
C SER A 134 36.43 4.89 -11.30
N ASP A 135 36.48 3.58 -11.59
CA ASP A 135 37.19 2.53 -10.83
C ASP A 135 36.65 2.35 -9.39
N SER A 136 35.35 2.54 -9.20
CA SER A 136 34.70 2.37 -7.89
C SER A 136 34.46 0.88 -7.62
N ALA A 137 35.46 0.20 -7.06
CA ALA A 137 35.39 -1.21 -6.67
C ALA A 137 34.62 -1.44 -5.35
N ASP A 138 33.73 -0.53 -4.97
CA ASP A 138 32.94 -0.54 -3.74
C ASP A 138 31.50 -1.07 -3.93
N ILE A 139 31.13 -1.43 -5.16
CA ILE A 139 29.86 -2.10 -5.47
C ILE A 139 30.14 -3.59 -5.74
N PRO A 140 29.50 -4.52 -5.01
CA PRO A 140 29.71 -5.94 -5.22
C PRO A 140 29.11 -6.37 -6.56
N LYS A 141 29.84 -7.23 -7.28
CA LYS A 141 29.33 -7.91 -8.46
C LYS A 141 28.60 -9.19 -8.03
N VAL A 142 27.35 -9.34 -8.45
CA VAL A 142 26.60 -10.58 -8.29
C VAL A 142 27.01 -11.52 -9.41
N GLY A 143 27.70 -12.60 -9.05
CA GLY A 143 28.21 -13.61 -9.97
C GLY A 143 27.47 -14.94 -9.85
N TYR A 144 27.37 -15.65 -10.98
CA TYR A 144 26.90 -17.04 -11.03
C TYR A 144 27.94 -17.88 -11.76
N ALA A 145 28.19 -19.08 -11.24
CA ALA A 145 29.10 -20.02 -11.87
C ALA A 145 28.57 -21.45 -11.77
N ARG A 146 28.83 -22.25 -12.81
CA ARG A 146 28.49 -23.68 -12.85
C ARG A 146 29.58 -24.48 -13.54
N GLU A 147 29.85 -25.67 -13.03
CA GLU A 147 30.68 -26.65 -13.72
C GLU A 147 29.89 -27.41 -14.80
N PHE A 148 30.43 -27.46 -16.01
CA PHE A 148 29.92 -28.22 -17.15
C PHE A 148 30.94 -29.26 -17.61
N GLN A 149 30.42 -30.38 -18.12
CA GLN A 149 31.23 -31.45 -18.70
C GLN A 149 30.95 -31.57 -20.20
N PHE A 150 31.96 -31.30 -21.01
CA PHE A 150 31.85 -31.38 -22.46
C PHE A 150 32.64 -32.57 -23.02
N GLN A 151 32.02 -33.31 -23.94
CA GLN A 151 32.71 -34.34 -24.71
C GLN A 151 33.54 -33.72 -25.83
N PRO A 152 34.71 -34.29 -26.17
CA PRO A 152 35.49 -33.84 -27.32
C PRO A 152 34.77 -34.16 -28.65
N ALA A 153 35.05 -33.36 -29.67
CA ALA A 153 34.56 -33.60 -31.02
C ALA A 153 34.96 -35.02 -31.49
N GLY A 154 33.98 -35.81 -31.94
CA GLY A 154 34.17 -37.21 -32.32
C GLY A 154 34.03 -38.24 -31.19
N GLY A 155 33.74 -37.83 -29.95
CA GLY A 155 33.36 -38.72 -28.84
C GLY A 155 34.48 -39.57 -28.24
N THR A 156 35.68 -39.55 -28.82
CA THR A 156 36.85 -40.32 -28.36
C THR A 156 37.83 -39.42 -27.63
N GLY A 157 37.73 -39.34 -26.30
CA GLY A 157 38.70 -38.64 -25.44
C GLY A 157 38.13 -38.33 -24.05
N PRO A 158 38.98 -37.88 -23.10
CA PRO A 158 38.52 -37.48 -21.78
C PRO A 158 37.56 -36.28 -21.88
N GLN A 159 36.49 -36.30 -21.09
CA GLN A 159 35.60 -35.16 -20.94
C GLN A 159 36.39 -33.98 -20.37
N SER A 160 36.18 -32.79 -20.92
CA SER A 160 36.70 -31.59 -20.28
C SER A 160 35.71 -31.07 -19.27
N ARG A 161 36.22 -30.76 -18.09
CA ARG A 161 35.50 -30.01 -17.06
C ARG A 161 35.81 -28.54 -17.23
N VAL A 162 34.77 -27.73 -17.39
CA VAL A 162 34.91 -26.28 -17.49
C VAL A 162 33.93 -25.61 -16.54
N VAL A 163 34.34 -24.52 -15.91
CA VAL A 163 33.43 -23.64 -15.19
C VAL A 163 33.08 -22.50 -16.13
N ILE A 164 31.78 -22.27 -16.32
CA ILE A 164 31.27 -21.11 -17.05
C ILE A 164 30.52 -20.26 -16.03
N GLY A 165 30.79 -18.97 -16.07
CA GLY A 165 30.11 -18.01 -15.22
C GLY A 165 30.03 -16.63 -15.84
N SER A 166 29.21 -15.80 -15.23
CA SER A 166 28.99 -14.40 -15.57
C SER A 166 28.64 -13.65 -14.29
N GLY A 167 28.45 -12.34 -14.38
CA GLY A 167 27.85 -11.54 -13.31
C GLY A 167 27.46 -10.16 -13.80
N PHE A 168 26.68 -9.46 -13.00
CA PHE A 168 26.22 -8.09 -13.22
C PHE A 168 26.45 -7.23 -11.97
N TYR A 169 26.48 -5.91 -12.12
CA TYR A 169 26.45 -5.00 -10.97
C TYR A 169 25.02 -4.56 -10.72
N LEU A 170 24.65 -4.47 -9.44
CA LEU A 170 23.33 -4.00 -9.04
C LEU A 170 23.09 -2.53 -9.44
N SER A 171 24.14 -1.77 -9.70
CA SER A 171 24.10 -0.38 -10.17
C SER A 171 24.14 -0.23 -11.70
N ASP A 172 24.16 -1.32 -12.46
CA ASP A 172 24.12 -1.24 -13.93
C ASP A 172 22.79 -0.59 -14.36
N PRO A 173 22.78 0.49 -15.16
CA PRO A 173 21.56 1.22 -15.50
C PRO A 173 20.45 0.34 -16.07
N GLY A 174 20.79 -0.70 -16.85
CA GLY A 174 19.77 -1.62 -17.38
C GLY A 174 19.16 -2.55 -16.32
N VAL A 175 19.98 -2.97 -15.36
CA VAL A 175 19.54 -3.77 -14.20
C VAL A 175 18.63 -2.93 -13.30
N VAL A 176 19.04 -1.69 -13.04
CA VAL A 176 18.30 -0.74 -12.20
C VAL A 176 16.94 -0.44 -12.82
N ALA A 177 16.92 -0.10 -14.11
CA ALA A 177 15.68 0.15 -14.83
C ALA A 177 14.73 -1.05 -14.74
N ALA A 178 15.21 -2.25 -15.06
CA ALA A 178 14.38 -3.46 -14.97
C ALA A 178 13.84 -3.72 -13.55
N ARG A 179 14.67 -3.53 -12.50
CA ARG A 179 14.22 -3.68 -11.11
C ARG A 179 13.15 -2.66 -10.72
N GLN A 180 13.38 -1.38 -11.02
CA GLN A 180 12.42 -0.32 -10.69
C GLN A 180 11.10 -0.53 -11.46
N ASN A 181 11.18 -0.95 -12.72
CA ASN A 181 10.02 -1.26 -13.54
C ASN A 181 9.23 -2.44 -12.97
N LEU A 182 9.90 -3.54 -12.61
CA LEU A 182 9.27 -4.69 -11.94
C LEU A 182 8.59 -4.28 -10.62
N ALA A 183 9.26 -3.42 -9.82
CA ALA A 183 8.68 -2.93 -8.58
C ALA A 183 7.38 -2.14 -8.83
N ILE A 184 7.33 -1.28 -9.85
CA ILE A 184 6.11 -0.56 -10.21
C ILE A 184 5.01 -1.52 -10.69
N GLU A 185 5.35 -2.46 -11.58
CA GLU A 185 4.40 -3.43 -12.14
C GLU A 185 3.68 -4.25 -11.06
N ASP A 186 4.39 -4.66 -10.01
CA ASP A 186 3.81 -5.46 -8.92
C ASP A 186 3.15 -4.61 -7.84
N VAL A 187 3.74 -3.46 -7.48
CA VAL A 187 3.31 -2.65 -6.33
C VAL A 187 2.18 -1.67 -6.68
N LEU A 188 2.29 -0.95 -7.80
CA LEU A 188 1.35 0.13 -8.13
C LEU A 188 -0.09 -0.37 -8.26
N PRO A 189 -0.39 -1.56 -8.81
CA PRO A 189 -1.74 -2.10 -8.81
C PRO A 189 -2.36 -2.25 -7.40
N GLN A 190 -1.57 -2.60 -6.38
CA GLN A 190 -2.05 -2.68 -5.01
C GLN A 190 -2.37 -1.30 -4.42
N VAL A 191 -1.46 -0.34 -4.62
CA VAL A 191 -1.66 1.04 -4.19
C VAL A 191 -2.94 1.61 -4.82
N MET A 192 -3.11 1.44 -6.14
CA MET A 192 -4.31 1.86 -6.86
C MET A 192 -5.58 1.20 -6.35
N ARG A 193 -5.53 -0.10 -6.05
CA ARG A 193 -6.66 -0.86 -5.51
C ARG A 193 -7.04 -0.33 -4.13
N ALA A 194 -6.05 -0.01 -3.28
CA ALA A 194 -6.28 0.61 -1.98
C ALA A 194 -6.86 2.03 -2.10
N MET A 195 -6.34 2.87 -3.00
CA MET A 195 -6.88 4.20 -3.27
C MET A 195 -8.31 4.14 -3.80
N THR A 196 -8.59 3.25 -4.76
CA THR A 196 -9.92 3.07 -5.34
C THR A 196 -10.92 2.59 -4.29
N ALA A 197 -10.53 1.62 -3.48
CA ALA A 197 -11.36 1.14 -2.39
C ALA A 197 -11.72 2.25 -1.39
N SER A 198 -10.79 3.16 -1.07
CA SER A 198 -11.10 4.33 -0.23
C SER A 198 -12.24 5.18 -0.80
N THR A 199 -12.24 5.48 -2.11
CA THR A 199 -13.34 6.22 -2.73
C THR A 199 -14.64 5.43 -2.76
N VAL A 200 -14.56 4.14 -3.11
CA VAL A 200 -15.73 3.26 -3.17
C VAL A 200 -16.39 3.13 -1.80
N ASP A 201 -15.60 2.92 -0.76
CA ASP A 201 -16.07 2.81 0.61
C ASP A 201 -16.70 4.14 1.10
N ALA A 202 -16.08 5.28 0.77
CA ALA A 202 -16.62 6.60 1.11
C ALA A 202 -17.96 6.90 0.42
N VAL A 203 -18.05 6.65 -0.90
CA VAL A 203 -19.25 6.88 -1.71
C VAL A 203 -20.38 5.93 -1.31
N SER A 204 -20.09 4.63 -1.18
CA SER A 204 -21.08 3.63 -0.81
C SER A 204 -21.66 3.91 0.57
N SER A 205 -20.81 4.20 1.57
CA SER A 205 -21.23 4.55 2.93
C SER A 205 -22.10 5.81 2.95
N ARG A 206 -21.72 6.83 2.16
CA ARG A 206 -22.53 8.05 2.04
C ARG A 206 -23.92 7.76 1.49
N ILE A 207 -24.02 6.93 0.45
CA ILE A 207 -25.30 6.57 -0.19
C ILE A 207 -26.15 5.72 0.76
N GLU A 208 -25.56 4.76 1.47
CA GLU A 208 -26.29 3.97 2.46
C GLU A 208 -26.83 4.84 3.60
N GLN A 209 -26.03 5.79 4.11
CA GLN A 209 -26.49 6.74 5.12
C GLN A 209 -27.59 7.67 4.59
N ALA A 210 -27.51 8.08 3.32
CA ALA A 210 -28.54 8.93 2.71
C ALA A 210 -29.86 8.19 2.45
N THR A 211 -29.82 6.86 2.30
CA THR A 211 -30.97 6.02 1.93
C THR A 211 -31.55 5.25 3.12
N SER A 212 -30.84 5.15 4.24
CA SER A 212 -31.40 4.52 5.45
C SER A 212 -32.53 5.37 6.05
N ASP A 213 -33.73 4.80 6.16
CA ASP A 213 -34.86 5.36 6.93
C ASP A 213 -34.61 5.35 8.45
N ALA A 214 -33.48 4.80 8.89
CA ALA A 214 -33.04 4.82 10.27
C ALA A 214 -32.74 6.28 10.68
N PRO A 215 -33.32 6.82 11.77
CA PRO A 215 -32.90 8.11 12.30
C PRO A 215 -31.37 8.14 12.46
N PRO A 216 -30.69 9.30 12.38
CA PRO A 216 -29.22 9.40 12.47
C PRO A 216 -28.61 8.71 13.72
N ALA A 217 -29.41 8.49 14.76
CA ALA A 217 -29.05 7.76 15.97
C ALA A 217 -29.11 6.21 15.85
N GLN A 218 -29.76 5.68 14.81
CA GLN A 218 -29.93 4.25 14.49
C GLN A 218 -29.06 3.78 13.31
N SER A 219 -28.56 4.68 12.45
CA SER A 219 -27.49 4.34 11.52
C SER A 219 -26.21 4.03 12.31
N TYR A 220 -25.58 2.89 12.04
CA TYR A 220 -24.31 2.49 12.67
C TYR A 220 -23.24 3.51 12.36
N SER A 221 -23.07 4.41 13.31
CA SER A 221 -22.13 5.49 13.21
C SER A 221 -21.28 5.43 14.48
N LEU A 222 -20.11 4.77 14.39
CA LEU A 222 -19.00 5.10 15.30
C LEU A 222 -18.57 6.57 15.09
N ALA A 223 -19.12 7.20 14.03
CA ALA A 223 -18.99 8.62 13.68
C ALA A 223 -20.05 9.39 14.40
N GLY A 224 -20.19 9.23 15.71
CA GLY A 224 -20.94 10.22 16.48
C GLY A 224 -20.50 11.58 15.94
N ALA A 225 -21.40 12.26 15.22
CA ALA A 225 -21.01 13.11 14.09
C ALA A 225 -19.87 14.00 14.52
N SER A 226 -18.64 13.66 14.12
CA SER A 226 -17.54 14.58 14.28
C SER A 226 -17.88 15.68 13.32
N SER A 227 -18.41 16.76 13.86
CA SER A 227 -18.72 17.92 13.05
C SER A 227 -17.44 18.31 12.30
N LEU A 228 -17.53 18.93 11.12
CA LEU A 228 -16.36 19.56 10.48
C LEU A 228 -15.59 20.41 11.51
N TYR A 229 -16.31 20.95 12.50
CA TYR A 229 -15.81 21.57 13.69
C TYR A 229 -14.95 20.66 14.59
N ASP A 230 -15.35 19.42 14.94
CA ASP A 230 -14.50 18.48 15.70
C ASP A 230 -13.25 18.04 14.91
N ALA A 231 -13.39 17.85 13.59
CA ALA A 231 -12.27 17.55 12.70
C ALA A 231 -11.30 18.73 12.54
N LEU A 232 -11.79 19.96 12.35
CA LEU A 232 -10.96 21.17 12.35
C LEU A 232 -10.39 21.47 13.73
N MET A 233 -11.11 21.16 14.80
CA MET A 233 -10.65 21.39 16.17
C MET A 233 -9.47 20.51 16.50
N ASN A 234 -9.57 19.20 16.24
CA ASN A 234 -8.49 18.27 16.52
C ASN A 234 -7.22 18.63 15.72
N ASN A 235 -7.38 19.20 14.52
CA ASN A 235 -6.31 19.39 13.54
C ASN A 235 -5.79 20.84 13.39
N GLY A 236 -6.61 21.87 13.62
CA GLY A 236 -6.18 23.28 13.70
C GLY A 236 -5.18 23.52 14.83
N ARG A 237 -5.14 22.62 15.80
CA ARG A 237 -4.15 22.53 16.89
C ARG A 237 -2.74 22.12 16.43
N SER A 238 -2.59 21.58 15.21
CA SER A 238 -1.29 21.24 14.58
C SER A 238 -0.67 22.40 13.81
N LEU A 239 -1.49 23.32 13.28
CA LEU A 239 -1.05 24.56 12.61
C LEU A 239 -0.29 25.51 13.56
N GLY A 240 -0.68 25.55 14.84
CA GLY A 240 0.00 26.39 15.85
C GLY A 240 1.34 25.84 16.35
N ALA A 241 1.69 24.59 16.01
CA ALA A 241 2.87 23.88 16.52
C ALA A 241 4.03 23.75 15.52
N GLY A 242 3.92 24.33 14.32
CA GLY A 242 4.94 24.24 13.26
C GLY A 242 5.06 22.87 12.60
N ASN A 243 4.32 21.86 13.07
CA ASN A 243 4.31 20.48 12.59
C ASN A 243 2.96 20.14 11.94
N PHE A 244 2.47 21.03 11.06
CA PHE A 244 1.25 20.76 10.30
C PHE A 244 1.52 19.61 9.33
N ASN A 245 0.93 18.45 9.62
CA ASN A 245 0.97 17.31 8.73
C ASN A 245 -0.47 17.07 8.21
N PRO A 246 -0.78 17.51 6.97
CA PRO A 246 -2.13 17.39 6.40
C PRO A 246 -2.59 15.92 6.30
N THR A 247 -1.65 14.99 6.13
CA THR A 247 -1.88 13.55 6.07
C THR A 247 -2.47 13.00 7.39
N ARG A 248 -1.97 13.48 8.54
CA ARG A 248 -2.52 13.15 9.88
C ARG A 248 -3.91 13.74 10.12
N MET A 249 -4.20 14.89 9.52
CA MET A 249 -5.48 15.58 9.68
C MET A 249 -6.61 14.84 8.96
N LEU A 250 -6.32 14.32 7.77
CA LEU A 250 -7.34 13.76 6.90
C LEU A 250 -7.76 12.36 7.39
N ALA A 251 -6.80 11.49 7.71
CA ALA A 251 -7.03 10.07 8.02
C ALA A 251 -7.99 9.77 9.20
N ASN A 252 -8.22 10.72 10.10
CA ASN A 252 -9.07 10.55 11.30
C ASN A 252 -10.37 11.35 11.28
N SER A 253 -10.70 11.94 10.14
CA SER A 253 -11.84 12.84 10.04
C SER A 253 -12.94 12.19 9.23
N SER A 254 -14.14 12.17 9.78
CA SER A 254 -15.35 12.08 8.96
C SER A 254 -16.36 13.11 9.43
N PHE A 255 -17.08 13.71 8.49
CA PHE A 255 -18.11 14.70 8.78
C PHE A 255 -19.21 14.67 7.72
N VAL A 256 -20.40 15.10 8.12
CA VAL A 256 -21.54 15.33 7.21
C VAL A 256 -22.20 16.64 7.63
N LEU A 257 -22.36 17.55 6.68
CA LEU A 257 -22.90 18.88 6.86
C LEU A 257 -24.07 19.07 5.89
N PRO A 258 -25.32 18.93 6.37
CA PRO A 258 -26.49 19.31 5.59
C PRO A 258 -26.46 20.81 5.30
N LEU A 259 -26.57 21.17 4.02
CA LEU A 259 -26.69 22.54 3.55
C LEU A 259 -28.18 22.84 3.34
N ALA A 260 -28.79 23.58 4.27
CA ALA A 260 -30.19 23.96 4.15
C ALA A 260 -30.39 24.93 2.97
N GLY A 261 -31.34 24.62 2.08
CA GLY A 261 -31.83 25.57 1.09
C GLY A 261 -32.56 26.72 1.78
N ALA A 262 -32.27 27.96 1.37
CA ALA A 262 -32.82 29.19 1.98
C ALA A 262 -34.35 29.30 1.89
N ASP A 263 -34.99 28.50 1.04
CA ASP A 263 -36.43 28.37 0.93
C ASP A 263 -36.76 26.89 1.08
N GLY A 264 -37.72 26.53 1.95
CA GLY A 264 -38.09 25.16 2.34
C GLY A 264 -38.60 24.20 1.24
N GLY A 265 -37.95 24.18 0.08
CA GLY A 265 -38.11 23.24 -1.03
C GLY A 265 -37.10 22.08 -0.97
N ALA A 266 -37.47 20.99 -1.62
CA ALA A 266 -36.99 19.62 -1.42
C ALA A 266 -35.53 19.27 -1.79
N SER A 267 -34.67 20.22 -2.16
CA SER A 267 -33.26 19.92 -2.49
C SER A 267 -32.37 20.11 -1.26
N GLN A 268 -32.19 19.04 -0.48
CA GLN A 268 -31.20 18.99 0.58
C GLN A 268 -29.84 18.65 -0.04
N SER A 269 -28.96 19.65 -0.11
CA SER A 269 -27.56 19.42 -0.48
C SER A 269 -26.76 19.04 0.76
N THR A 270 -25.75 18.19 0.63
CA THR A 270 -24.91 17.73 1.74
C THR A 270 -23.45 17.82 1.36
N LEU A 271 -22.63 18.43 2.21
CA LEU A 271 -21.18 18.35 2.13
C LEU A 271 -20.71 17.27 3.12
N TRP A 272 -19.81 16.39 2.70
CA TRP A 272 -19.26 15.34 3.56
C TRP A 272 -17.77 15.18 3.30
N GLY A 273 -17.07 14.59 4.26
CA GLY A 273 -15.68 14.21 4.06
C GLY A 273 -15.32 13.03 4.94
N THR A 274 -14.33 12.26 4.49
CA THR A 274 -13.83 11.05 5.16
C THR A 274 -12.35 10.87 4.81
N GLY A 275 -11.48 10.63 5.79
CA GLY A 275 -10.16 10.08 5.50
C GLY A 275 -10.03 8.63 5.92
N GLY A 276 -8.99 7.99 5.43
CA GLY A 276 -8.70 6.59 5.69
C GLY A 276 -7.21 6.28 5.64
N TYR A 277 -6.85 5.19 6.30
CA TYR A 277 -5.54 4.55 6.27
C TYR A 277 -5.75 3.07 5.92
N ARG A 278 -4.85 2.49 5.14
CA ARG A 278 -4.83 1.06 4.84
C ARG A 278 -3.39 0.60 4.70
N ASP A 279 -3.03 -0.46 5.40
CA ASP A 279 -1.81 -1.22 5.19
C ASP A 279 -2.08 -2.43 4.28
N PHE A 280 -1.05 -2.91 3.61
CA PHE A 280 -1.08 -4.11 2.79
C PHE A 280 0.34 -4.65 2.63
N ASP A 281 0.46 -5.97 2.53
CA ASP A 281 1.70 -6.63 2.19
C ASP A 281 1.43 -7.70 1.13
N GLY A 282 2.47 -8.07 0.39
CA GLY A 282 2.33 -9.02 -0.70
C GLY A 282 3.65 -9.34 -1.39
N GLY A 283 3.52 -9.97 -2.55
CA GLY A 283 4.62 -10.39 -3.39
C GLY A 283 5.16 -11.79 -3.09
N ASP A 284 5.94 -12.31 -4.03
CA ASP A 284 6.59 -13.62 -3.94
C ASP A 284 8.02 -13.47 -3.41
N SER A 285 8.44 -14.35 -2.49
CA SER A 285 9.82 -14.39 -2.01
C SER A 285 10.85 -14.63 -3.11
N ASP A 286 10.44 -15.17 -4.25
CA ASP A 286 11.32 -15.47 -5.37
C ASP A 286 11.48 -14.31 -6.38
N SER A 287 10.62 -13.28 -6.36
CA SER A 287 10.69 -12.11 -7.26
C SER A 287 10.81 -10.78 -6.52
N LEU A 288 9.78 -10.42 -5.78
CA LEU A 288 9.61 -9.14 -5.11
C LEU A 288 8.70 -9.33 -3.91
N ARG A 289 9.15 -8.92 -2.73
CA ARG A 289 8.34 -8.83 -1.51
C ARG A 289 8.11 -7.37 -1.18
N TYR A 290 6.90 -7.01 -0.75
CA TYR A 290 6.62 -5.62 -0.39
C TYR A 290 5.67 -5.47 0.81
N ASP A 291 5.79 -4.34 1.48
CA ASP A 291 4.95 -3.89 2.61
C ASP A 291 4.65 -2.41 2.38
N GLY A 292 3.38 -2.04 2.38
CA GLY A 292 2.95 -0.71 1.99
C GLY A 292 1.74 -0.21 2.76
N ASP A 293 1.54 1.09 2.67
CA ASP A 293 0.34 1.73 3.16
C ASP A 293 -0.17 2.83 2.25
N VAL A 294 -1.46 3.11 2.38
CA VAL A 294 -2.17 4.19 1.69
C VAL A 294 -2.92 5.03 2.70
N ILE A 295 -2.66 6.33 2.66
CA ILE A 295 -3.45 7.34 3.32
C ILE A 295 -4.32 8.03 2.27
N SER A 296 -5.58 8.29 2.62
CA SER A 296 -6.53 8.91 1.71
C SER A 296 -7.46 9.90 2.41
N ALA A 297 -7.98 10.82 1.62
CA ALA A 297 -8.86 11.88 2.02
C ALA A 297 -9.90 12.09 0.93
N ASN A 298 -11.18 11.98 1.27
CA ASN A 298 -12.30 12.20 0.38
C ASN A 298 -13.11 13.39 0.89
N LEU A 299 -13.48 14.30 -0.02
CA LEU A 299 -14.39 15.41 0.22
C LEU A 299 -15.47 15.35 -0.85
N GLY A 300 -16.72 15.17 -0.44
CA GLY A 300 -17.83 15.07 -1.37
C GLY A 300 -18.93 16.07 -1.14
N TRP A 301 -19.64 16.35 -2.22
CA TRP A 301 -20.85 17.16 -2.24
C TRP A 301 -21.92 16.42 -3.04
N ASP A 302 -23.09 16.22 -2.45
CA ASP A 302 -24.24 15.62 -3.11
C ASP A 302 -25.52 16.41 -2.89
N THR A 303 -26.49 16.12 -3.75
CA THR A 303 -27.84 16.63 -3.65
C THR A 303 -28.85 15.54 -3.98
N ARG A 304 -29.97 15.57 -3.28
CA ARG A 304 -31.11 14.69 -3.54
C ARG A 304 -31.92 15.24 -4.71
N LEU A 305 -31.88 14.55 -5.86
CA LEU A 305 -32.58 14.94 -7.09
C LEU A 305 -34.07 14.55 -7.07
N SER A 306 -34.40 13.45 -6.38
CA SER A 306 -35.78 12.98 -6.12
C SER A 306 -35.81 12.22 -4.80
N SER A 307 -36.96 11.71 -4.33
CA SER A 307 -37.01 10.90 -3.09
C SER A 307 -36.05 9.71 -3.11
N ASP A 308 -35.77 9.19 -4.31
CA ASP A 308 -35.12 7.91 -4.52
C ASP A 308 -33.76 8.05 -5.22
N LEU A 309 -33.35 9.27 -5.58
CA LEU A 309 -32.14 9.53 -6.38
C LEU A 309 -31.26 10.60 -5.74
N LEU A 310 -29.99 10.25 -5.54
CA LEU A 310 -28.93 11.11 -5.05
C LEU A 310 -27.81 11.18 -6.09
N ALA A 311 -27.29 12.37 -6.36
CA ALA A 311 -26.14 12.55 -7.23
C ALA A 311 -25.15 13.50 -6.57
N GLY A 312 -23.87 13.25 -6.79
CA GLY A 312 -22.81 14.05 -6.22
C GLY A 312 -21.48 13.89 -6.92
N VAL A 313 -20.49 14.59 -6.39
CA VAL A 313 -19.09 14.50 -6.81
C VAL A 313 -18.23 14.44 -5.56
N SER A 314 -17.18 13.62 -5.58
CA SER A 314 -16.15 13.61 -4.55
C SER A 314 -14.78 13.89 -5.12
N LEU A 315 -14.02 14.71 -4.41
CA LEU A 315 -12.59 14.90 -4.62
C LEU A 315 -11.85 13.97 -3.67
N GLN A 316 -10.85 13.27 -4.17
CA GLN A 316 -9.96 12.45 -3.38
C GLN A 316 -8.53 12.99 -3.50
N TRP A 317 -7.81 12.96 -2.39
CA TRP A 317 -6.37 13.01 -2.36
C TRP A 317 -5.88 11.74 -1.64
N ALA A 318 -4.86 11.08 -2.18
CA ALA A 318 -4.27 9.90 -1.58
C ALA A 318 -2.76 9.87 -1.76
N GLN A 319 -2.07 9.24 -0.82
CA GLN A 319 -0.65 8.98 -0.87
C GLN A 319 -0.41 7.53 -0.44
N GLY A 320 0.28 6.77 -1.30
CA GLY A 320 0.79 5.43 -1.00
C GLY A 320 2.29 5.48 -0.74
N SER A 321 2.78 4.69 0.22
CA SER A 321 4.21 4.46 0.43
C SER A 321 4.43 2.96 0.58
N VAL A 322 5.42 2.41 -0.13
CA VAL A 322 5.68 0.97 -0.16
C VAL A 322 7.17 0.73 -0.05
N ASP A 323 7.56 -0.08 0.92
CA ASP A 323 8.90 -0.64 1.02
C ASP A 323 8.91 -1.98 0.30
N TYR A 324 9.88 -2.22 -0.57
CA TYR A 324 10.01 -3.48 -1.30
C TYR A 324 11.43 -4.03 -1.21
N THR A 325 11.55 -5.35 -1.32
CA THR A 325 12.83 -6.08 -1.40
C THR A 325 12.74 -7.05 -2.57
N ASP A 326 13.69 -6.95 -3.50
CA ASP A 326 13.74 -7.83 -4.68
C ASP A 326 14.41 -9.20 -4.38
N SER A 327 14.42 -10.08 -5.38
CA SER A 327 15.10 -11.39 -5.33
C SER A 327 16.63 -11.31 -5.12
N SER A 328 17.22 -10.15 -5.39
CA SER A 328 18.63 -9.86 -5.12
C SER A 328 18.89 -9.35 -3.70
N ASN A 329 17.86 -9.24 -2.86
CA ASN A 329 17.87 -8.64 -1.51
C ASN A 329 18.25 -7.16 -1.51
N VAL A 330 17.85 -6.44 -2.54
CA VAL A 330 17.98 -5.01 -2.65
C VAL A 330 16.69 -4.36 -2.15
N ASP A 331 16.83 -3.48 -1.16
CA ASP A 331 15.71 -2.74 -0.60
C ASP A 331 15.45 -1.47 -1.42
N GLY A 332 14.18 -1.20 -1.66
CA GLY A 332 13.70 0.01 -2.31
C GLY A 332 12.43 0.55 -1.68
N LYS A 333 12.07 1.76 -2.10
CA LYS A 333 10.86 2.47 -1.68
C LYS A 333 10.15 3.02 -2.90
N SER A 334 8.83 2.87 -2.92
CA SER A 334 7.96 3.55 -3.87
C SER A 334 7.01 4.47 -3.11
N LYS A 335 6.80 5.67 -3.63
CA LYS A 335 5.80 6.61 -3.13
C LYS A 335 4.91 7.05 -4.28
N THR A 336 3.60 7.00 -4.07
CA THR A 336 2.62 7.38 -5.07
C THR A 336 1.74 8.47 -4.49
N THR A 337 1.57 9.59 -5.19
CA THR A 337 0.62 10.64 -4.80
C THR A 337 -0.45 10.76 -5.88
N LEU A 338 -1.73 10.76 -5.52
CA LEU A 338 -2.84 10.84 -6.47
C LEU A 338 -3.91 11.82 -5.99
N THR A 339 -4.41 12.65 -6.90
CA THR A 339 -5.63 13.43 -6.73
C THR A 339 -6.66 13.01 -7.76
N SER A 340 -7.90 12.75 -7.36
CA SER A 340 -8.96 12.32 -8.28
C SER A 340 -10.29 13.05 -8.07
N ILE A 341 -11.09 13.13 -9.14
CA ILE A 341 -12.46 13.61 -9.13
C ILE A 341 -13.40 12.48 -9.53
N ASN A 342 -14.43 12.26 -8.72
CA ASN A 342 -15.26 11.06 -8.76
C ASN A 342 -16.75 11.41 -8.71
N PRO A 343 -17.41 11.67 -9.85
CA PRO A 343 -18.87 11.75 -9.91
C PRO A 343 -19.52 10.42 -9.52
N TYR A 344 -20.57 10.49 -8.71
CA TYR A 344 -21.33 9.33 -8.28
C TYR A 344 -22.84 9.57 -8.29
N VAL A 345 -23.57 8.47 -8.36
CA VAL A 345 -25.03 8.42 -8.28
C VAL A 345 -25.46 7.26 -7.39
N GLY A 346 -26.47 7.51 -6.55
CA GLY A 346 -27.11 6.52 -5.71
C GLY A 346 -28.61 6.50 -5.98
N TRP A 347 -29.18 5.31 -6.07
CA TRP A 347 -30.60 5.09 -6.27
C TRP A 347 -31.16 4.12 -5.23
N GLN A 348 -32.31 4.45 -4.64
CA GLN A 348 -33.05 3.62 -3.72
C GLN A 348 -34.36 3.17 -4.37
N GLY A 349 -34.41 1.91 -4.78
CA GLY A 349 -35.57 1.29 -5.41
C GLY A 349 -36.58 0.71 -4.43
N ALA A 350 -37.64 0.13 -5.01
CA ALA A 350 -38.66 -0.59 -4.25
C ALA A 350 -38.05 -1.74 -3.44
N GLY A 351 -38.55 -1.93 -2.21
CA GLY A 351 -38.08 -3.00 -1.32
C GLY A 351 -36.72 -2.74 -0.67
N ASN A 352 -36.31 -1.47 -0.53
CA ASN A 352 -35.03 -1.05 0.07
C ASN A 352 -33.79 -1.59 -0.66
N LEU A 353 -33.92 -1.77 -1.98
CA LEU A 353 -32.79 -2.05 -2.87
C LEU A 353 -32.03 -0.75 -3.13
N THR A 354 -30.80 -0.67 -2.67
CA THR A 354 -29.90 0.45 -2.94
C THR A 354 -28.92 0.05 -4.04
N MET A 355 -28.77 0.90 -5.06
CA MET A 355 -27.76 0.75 -6.10
C MET A 355 -26.92 2.02 -6.15
N TRP A 356 -25.64 1.89 -6.47
CA TRP A 356 -24.77 3.03 -6.68
C TRP A 356 -23.76 2.77 -7.78
N ALA A 357 -23.29 3.86 -8.39
CA ALA A 357 -22.19 3.83 -9.34
C ALA A 357 -21.34 5.09 -9.19
N THR A 358 -20.04 4.95 -9.42
CA THR A 358 -19.08 6.04 -9.46
C THR A 358 -18.09 5.81 -10.60
N ALA A 359 -17.61 6.88 -11.18
CA ALA A 359 -16.48 6.86 -12.10
C ALA A 359 -15.51 7.96 -11.67
N GLY A 360 -14.22 7.76 -11.89
CA GLY A 360 -13.18 8.65 -11.43
C GLY A 360 -12.10 8.88 -12.47
N TYR A 361 -11.54 10.08 -12.47
CA TYR A 361 -10.31 10.42 -13.17
C TYR A 361 -9.35 11.07 -12.18
N GLY A 362 -8.13 10.57 -12.12
CA GLY A 362 -7.08 11.04 -11.24
C GLY A 362 -5.77 11.30 -11.97
N TRP A 363 -4.97 12.15 -11.36
CA TRP A 363 -3.62 12.51 -11.81
C TRP A 363 -2.72 12.64 -10.60
N GLY A 364 -1.44 12.38 -10.81
CA GLY A 364 -0.50 12.20 -9.73
C GLY A 364 0.91 11.93 -10.22
N GLU A 365 1.73 11.44 -9.32
CA GLU A 365 3.13 11.10 -9.56
C GLU A 365 3.46 9.80 -8.82
N ILE A 366 4.40 9.05 -9.37
CA ILE A 366 5.05 7.92 -8.72
C ILE A 366 6.55 8.21 -8.62
N GLU A 367 7.09 8.07 -7.42
CA GLU A 367 8.51 8.16 -7.10
C GLU A 367 8.99 6.75 -6.76
N VAL A 368 10.12 6.33 -7.31
CA VAL A 368 10.78 5.07 -6.97
C VAL A 368 12.24 5.34 -6.64
N ASN A 369 12.69 4.78 -5.52
CA ASN A 369 14.06 4.83 -5.06
C ASN A 369 14.49 3.40 -4.71
N ASP A 370 15.72 3.05 -5.07
CA ASP A 370 16.38 1.81 -4.68
C ASP A 370 17.66 2.20 -3.95
N SER A 371 18.01 1.51 -2.86
CA SER A 371 19.28 1.68 -2.15
C SER A 371 20.55 1.74 -3.03
N ALA A 372 20.50 1.19 -4.24
CA ALA A 372 21.59 1.20 -5.22
C ALA A 372 21.69 2.47 -6.07
N VAL A 373 20.63 3.28 -6.23
CA VAL A 373 20.57 4.41 -7.19
C VAL A 373 19.75 5.59 -6.67
N ASP A 374 19.94 6.76 -7.28
CA ASP A 374 19.14 7.96 -6.99
C ASP A 374 17.64 7.78 -7.34
N GLU A 375 16.81 8.64 -6.76
CA GLU A 375 15.35 8.68 -6.91
C GLU A 375 14.92 9.06 -8.34
N GLU A 376 13.91 8.35 -8.86
CA GLU A 376 13.30 8.57 -10.17
C GLU A 376 11.79 8.80 -10.01
N ASP A 377 11.24 9.77 -10.74
CA ASP A 377 9.85 10.20 -10.64
C ASP A 377 9.14 10.20 -12.00
N SER A 378 7.88 9.73 -12.06
CA SER A 378 7.07 9.69 -13.28
C SER A 378 5.65 10.19 -13.06
N ASP A 379 5.07 10.82 -14.08
CA ASP A 379 3.67 11.24 -14.08
C ASP A 379 2.75 10.01 -14.14
N LEU A 380 1.68 10.05 -13.34
CA LEU A 380 0.69 8.99 -13.20
C LEU A 380 -0.71 9.53 -13.51
N THR A 381 -1.43 8.87 -14.41
CA THR A 381 -2.87 9.10 -14.57
C THR A 381 -3.66 7.86 -14.17
N GLN A 382 -4.84 8.05 -13.58
CA GLN A 382 -5.71 6.97 -13.13
C GLN A 382 -7.13 7.16 -13.66
N GLN A 383 -7.75 6.09 -14.13
CA GLN A 383 -9.19 6.02 -14.39
C GLN A 383 -9.80 4.93 -13.52
N MET A 384 -10.99 5.16 -12.97
CA MET A 384 -11.68 4.12 -12.22
C MET A 384 -13.19 4.12 -12.48
N VAL A 385 -13.79 2.94 -12.37
CA VAL A 385 -15.23 2.73 -12.44
C VAL A 385 -15.62 1.71 -11.38
N ALA A 386 -16.62 2.04 -10.58
CA ALA A 386 -17.15 1.12 -9.59
C ALA A 386 -18.67 1.19 -9.50
N ALA A 387 -19.28 0.07 -9.13
CA ALA A 387 -20.70 -0.03 -8.90
C ALA A 387 -21.00 -1.04 -7.81
N GLY A 388 -22.11 -0.82 -7.11
CA GLY A 388 -22.56 -1.72 -6.06
C GLY A 388 -24.07 -1.75 -5.91
N VAL A 389 -24.52 -2.81 -5.26
CA VAL A 389 -25.92 -3.06 -4.94
C VAL A 389 -26.03 -3.63 -3.53
N SER A 390 -26.95 -3.13 -2.74
CA SER A 390 -27.27 -3.67 -1.42
C SER A 390 -28.77 -3.75 -1.21
N GLY A 391 -29.25 -4.83 -0.60
CA GLY A 391 -30.69 -5.02 -0.41
C GLY A 391 -31.03 -6.11 0.60
N PRO A 392 -32.24 -6.09 1.18
CA PRO A 392 -32.69 -7.13 2.09
C PRO A 392 -32.96 -8.44 1.33
N LEU A 393 -32.37 -9.54 1.80
CA LEU A 393 -32.75 -10.91 1.44
C LEU A 393 -33.93 -11.39 2.26
N MET A 394 -33.94 -11.03 3.54
CA MET A 394 -34.97 -11.42 4.49
C MET A 394 -35.11 -10.34 5.56
N THR A 395 -36.34 -10.09 5.98
CA THR A 395 -36.63 -9.33 7.19
C THR A 395 -37.71 -10.08 7.94
N SER A 396 -37.55 -10.25 9.26
CA SER A 396 -38.57 -10.90 10.07
C SER A 396 -39.87 -10.09 10.10
N ALA A 397 -41.00 -10.75 10.36
CA ALA A 397 -42.31 -10.09 10.36
C ALA A 397 -42.44 -8.97 11.40
N ASP A 398 -41.65 -9.05 12.48
CA ASP A 398 -41.54 -8.03 13.53
C ASP A 398 -40.43 -7.00 13.27
N GLY A 399 -39.70 -7.12 12.15
CA GLY A 399 -38.59 -6.23 11.78
C GLY A 399 -37.33 -6.39 12.64
N SER A 400 -37.32 -7.32 13.60
CA SER A 400 -36.22 -7.49 14.54
C SER A 400 -35.01 -8.17 13.93
N MET A 401 -35.13 -8.93 12.85
CA MET A 401 -34.01 -9.59 12.18
C MET A 401 -33.97 -9.15 10.72
N SER A 402 -32.77 -8.85 10.23
CA SER A 402 -32.51 -8.47 8.85
C SER A 402 -31.36 -9.30 8.30
N LEU A 403 -31.51 -9.80 7.08
CA LEU A 403 -30.46 -10.40 6.29
C LEU A 403 -30.33 -9.57 5.02
N ARG A 404 -29.14 -9.06 4.73
CA ARG A 404 -28.84 -8.22 3.58
C ARG A 404 -27.78 -8.87 2.69
N LEU A 405 -27.93 -8.73 1.39
CA LEU A 405 -26.91 -9.05 0.40
C LEU A 405 -26.30 -7.74 -0.09
N LYS A 406 -24.97 -7.69 -0.16
CA LYS A 406 -24.21 -6.59 -0.75
C LYS A 406 -23.32 -7.17 -1.84
N ALA A 407 -23.25 -6.51 -2.99
CA ALA A 407 -22.31 -6.84 -4.04
C ALA A 407 -21.68 -5.56 -4.58
N GLU A 408 -20.39 -5.63 -4.90
CA GLU A 408 -19.59 -4.50 -5.35
C GLU A 408 -18.56 -4.97 -6.37
N THR A 409 -18.29 -4.11 -7.34
CA THR A 409 -17.18 -4.28 -8.27
C THR A 409 -16.50 -2.93 -8.50
N ALA A 410 -15.18 -2.94 -8.60
CA ALA A 410 -14.36 -1.78 -8.91
C ALA A 410 -13.28 -2.18 -9.92
N PHE A 411 -13.04 -1.31 -10.90
CA PHE A 411 -12.01 -1.45 -11.92
C PHE A 411 -11.22 -0.15 -11.98
N THR A 412 -9.91 -0.29 -12.10
CA THR A 412 -8.96 0.82 -12.12
C THR A 412 -7.92 0.57 -13.20
N TRP A 413 -7.58 1.61 -13.92
CA TRP A 413 -6.53 1.64 -14.92
C TRP A 413 -5.58 2.79 -14.60
N ALA A 414 -4.28 2.56 -14.72
CA ALA A 414 -3.26 3.59 -14.67
C ALA A 414 -2.41 3.59 -15.91
N ASP A 415 -1.94 4.78 -16.23
CA ASP A 415 -0.93 5.03 -17.26
C ASP A 415 0.21 5.79 -16.57
N VAL A 416 1.40 5.21 -16.66
CA VAL A 416 2.68 5.78 -16.20
C VAL A 416 3.41 6.28 -17.45
N ASP A 417 3.74 7.57 -17.48
CA ASP A 417 4.35 8.19 -18.68
C ASP A 417 5.79 7.69 -18.94
N GLY A 418 6.49 7.25 -17.89
CA GLY A 418 7.90 6.88 -17.93
C GLY A 418 8.84 8.10 -17.90
N SER A 419 10.03 7.92 -17.35
CA SER A 419 11.03 8.97 -17.11
C SER A 419 12.33 8.35 -16.62
N GLY A 420 13.47 8.81 -17.12
CA GLY A 420 14.78 8.27 -16.71
C GLY A 420 14.88 6.77 -17.00
N THR A 421 14.96 5.97 -15.94
CA THR A 421 14.97 4.50 -15.95
C THR A 421 13.57 3.87 -15.92
N LEU A 422 12.53 4.64 -15.60
CA LEU A 422 11.14 4.20 -15.58
C LEU A 422 10.58 4.12 -17.00
N GLU A 423 10.05 2.97 -17.37
CA GLU A 423 9.37 2.76 -18.64
C GLU A 423 7.92 3.25 -18.59
N SER A 424 7.35 3.54 -19.76
CA SER A 424 5.92 3.84 -19.87
C SER A 424 5.11 2.56 -19.74
N MET A 425 4.07 2.57 -18.90
CA MET A 425 3.31 1.38 -18.55
C MET A 425 1.81 1.65 -18.49
N ASP A 426 1.03 0.69 -18.98
CA ASP A 426 -0.41 0.60 -18.80
C ASP A 426 -0.73 -0.51 -17.78
N LEU A 427 -1.28 -0.14 -16.63
CA LEU A 427 -1.59 -1.06 -15.55
C LEU A 427 -3.09 -1.09 -15.27
N ASN A 428 -3.60 -2.24 -14.82
CA ASN A 428 -5.00 -2.42 -14.46
C ASN A 428 -5.15 -3.20 -13.16
N ALA A 429 -6.14 -2.84 -12.36
CA ALA A 429 -6.50 -3.56 -11.14
C ALA A 429 -8.03 -3.66 -11.05
N ASN A 430 -8.53 -4.76 -10.52
CA ASN A 430 -9.96 -4.90 -10.23
C ASN A 430 -10.23 -5.60 -8.91
N ARG A 431 -11.38 -5.30 -8.33
CA ARG A 431 -11.89 -5.91 -7.10
C ARG A 431 -13.36 -6.23 -7.28
N GLN A 432 -13.75 -7.42 -6.85
CA GLN A 432 -15.12 -7.89 -6.83
C GLN A 432 -15.43 -8.43 -5.44
N ARG A 433 -16.60 -8.13 -4.92
CA ARG A 433 -16.96 -8.46 -3.55
C ARG A 433 -18.42 -8.81 -3.41
N LEU A 434 -18.70 -9.86 -2.65
CA LEU A 434 -20.05 -10.33 -2.34
C LEU A 434 -20.14 -10.60 -0.84
N LEU A 435 -21.08 -9.95 -0.16
CA LEU A 435 -21.26 -10.06 1.28
C LEU A 435 -22.70 -10.36 1.66
N ILE A 436 -22.84 -11.12 2.74
CA ILE A 436 -24.09 -11.31 3.45
C ILE A 436 -23.91 -10.74 4.86
N GLU A 437 -24.80 -9.83 5.23
CA GLU A 437 -24.87 -9.25 6.58
C GLU A 437 -26.17 -9.71 7.25
N GLY A 438 -26.05 -10.37 8.40
CA GLY A 438 -27.19 -10.70 9.27
C GLY A 438 -27.17 -9.84 10.53
N SER A 439 -28.24 -9.12 10.83
CA SER A 439 -28.38 -8.31 12.05
C SER A 439 -29.68 -8.61 12.79
N HIS A 440 -29.67 -8.42 14.11
CA HIS A 440 -30.84 -8.61 14.95
C HIS A 440 -30.98 -7.49 15.98
N VAL A 441 -32.08 -6.74 15.97
CA VAL A 441 -32.43 -5.70 16.93
C VAL A 441 -33.29 -6.28 18.05
N LYS A 442 -32.77 -6.27 19.27
CA LYS A 442 -33.50 -6.71 20.47
C LYS A 442 -33.75 -5.55 21.43
N GLN A 443 -35.02 -5.23 21.67
CA GLN A 443 -35.40 -4.30 22.73
C GLN A 443 -35.39 -5.01 24.08
N LEU A 444 -34.74 -4.39 25.08
CA LEU A 444 -34.63 -4.89 26.44
C LEU A 444 -35.74 -4.30 27.33
N ALA A 445 -36.04 -4.97 28.44
CA ALA A 445 -37.04 -4.50 29.40
C ALA A 445 -36.72 -3.11 30.01
N SER A 446 -35.45 -2.70 29.96
CA SER A 446 -34.97 -1.38 30.37
C SER A 446 -35.22 -0.27 29.33
N GLY A 447 -35.83 -0.57 28.18
CA GLY A 447 -35.96 0.37 27.07
C GLY A 447 -34.69 0.50 26.21
N ALA A 448 -33.59 -0.14 26.62
CA ALA A 448 -32.37 -0.22 25.84
C ALA A 448 -32.53 -1.13 24.60
N THR A 449 -31.72 -0.90 23.59
CA THR A 449 -31.67 -1.69 22.35
C THR A 449 -30.30 -2.37 22.24
N PHE A 450 -30.29 -3.66 21.92
CA PHE A 450 -29.09 -4.43 21.62
C PHE A 450 -29.15 -4.96 20.20
N THR A 451 -28.12 -4.68 19.41
CA THR A 451 -28.06 -5.03 17.98
C THR A 451 -26.75 -5.73 17.63
N PRO A 452 -26.70 -7.06 17.67
CA PRO A 452 -25.63 -7.84 17.07
C PRO A 452 -25.77 -7.89 15.54
N ALA A 453 -24.64 -7.94 14.84
CA ALA A 453 -24.55 -8.27 13.44
C ALA A 453 -23.34 -9.15 13.14
N LEU A 454 -23.47 -9.95 12.09
CA LEU A 454 -22.42 -10.81 11.54
C LEU A 454 -22.35 -10.59 10.03
N GLU A 455 -21.13 -10.57 9.51
CA GLU A 455 -20.83 -10.43 8.10
C GLU A 455 -19.98 -11.60 7.64
N LEU A 456 -20.31 -12.11 6.45
CA LEU A 456 -19.53 -13.10 5.74
C LEU A 456 -19.48 -12.69 4.28
N GLY A 457 -18.30 -12.63 3.71
CA GLY A 457 -18.11 -12.25 2.32
C GLY A 457 -17.01 -13.03 1.63
N VAL A 458 -17.06 -12.97 0.31
CA VAL A 458 -15.96 -13.37 -0.57
C VAL A 458 -15.52 -12.13 -1.34
N ARG A 459 -14.21 -12.00 -1.48
CA ARG A 459 -13.56 -10.95 -2.26
C ARG A 459 -12.62 -11.61 -3.26
N HIS A 460 -12.59 -11.06 -4.46
CA HIS A 460 -11.63 -11.44 -5.48
C HIS A 460 -10.95 -10.18 -5.99
N ASP A 461 -9.62 -10.18 -5.93
CA ASP A 461 -8.80 -9.15 -6.51
C ASP A 461 -8.08 -9.71 -7.75
N GLY A 462 -8.01 -8.91 -8.81
CA GLY A 462 -7.36 -9.28 -10.06
C GLY A 462 -6.73 -8.08 -10.77
N GLY A 463 -6.27 -8.30 -12.00
CA GLY A 463 -5.51 -7.33 -12.79
C GLY A 463 -4.03 -7.66 -12.76
N ASP A 464 -3.20 -6.63 -12.97
CA ASP A 464 -1.76 -6.68 -12.81
C ASP A 464 -1.39 -6.69 -11.32
N GLY A 465 -0.20 -7.20 -10.99
CA GLY A 465 0.24 -7.47 -9.61
C GLY A 465 -0.52 -8.62 -8.92
N ASP A 466 -0.49 -8.66 -7.60
CA ASP A 466 -1.10 -9.77 -6.84
C ASP A 466 -2.60 -9.91 -7.08
N THR A 467 -2.99 -11.15 -7.42
CA THR A 467 -4.36 -11.59 -7.66
C THR A 467 -4.72 -12.72 -6.70
N GLY A 468 -5.97 -12.76 -6.22
CA GLY A 468 -6.33 -13.71 -5.17
C GLY A 468 -7.80 -13.70 -4.84
N SER A 469 -8.25 -14.74 -4.15
CA SER A 469 -9.58 -14.81 -3.55
C SER A 469 -9.47 -14.93 -2.05
N SER A 470 -10.22 -14.11 -1.34
CA SER A 470 -10.20 -14.02 0.11
C SER A 470 -11.60 -14.16 0.70
N ILE A 471 -11.64 -14.66 1.93
CA ILE A 471 -12.85 -14.77 2.73
C ILE A 471 -12.81 -13.65 3.77
N GLU A 472 -13.88 -12.88 3.81
CA GLU A 472 -14.09 -11.81 4.77
C GLU A 472 -15.07 -12.27 5.85
N THR A 473 -14.72 -12.06 7.12
CA THR A 473 -15.67 -12.24 8.22
C THR A 473 -15.66 -11.05 9.16
N GLY A 474 -16.84 -10.60 9.55
CA GLY A 474 -17.04 -9.47 10.44
C GLY A 474 -18.06 -9.78 11.53
N ALA A 475 -17.88 -9.21 12.70
CA ALA A 475 -18.84 -9.26 13.78
C ALA A 475 -18.94 -7.89 14.43
N SER A 476 -20.16 -7.42 14.66
CA SER A 476 -20.40 -6.18 15.38
C SER A 476 -21.50 -6.34 16.42
N MET A 477 -21.41 -5.55 17.48
CA MET A 477 -22.46 -5.41 18.48
C MET A 477 -22.65 -3.96 18.85
N ARG A 478 -23.90 -3.55 19.06
CA ARG A 478 -24.26 -2.24 19.58
C ARG A 478 -25.27 -2.36 20.70
N TYR A 479 -25.02 -1.67 21.81
CA TYR A 479 -25.95 -1.49 22.91
C TYR A 479 -26.24 0.01 23.03
N PHE A 480 -27.51 0.38 23.11
CA PHE A 480 -27.94 1.77 23.27
C PHE A 480 -29.03 1.87 24.34
N ASN A 481 -28.81 2.64 25.40
CA ASN A 481 -29.79 2.92 26.43
C ASN A 481 -30.18 4.40 26.42
N PRO A 482 -31.35 4.76 25.86
CA PRO A 482 -31.78 6.15 25.72
C PRO A 482 -31.97 6.87 27.06
N GLU A 483 -32.38 6.17 28.13
CA GLU A 483 -32.61 6.78 29.44
C GLU A 483 -31.32 7.29 30.08
N SER A 484 -30.23 6.55 29.88
CA SER A 484 -28.90 6.90 30.41
C SER A 484 -28.02 7.65 29.42
N GLY A 485 -28.38 7.70 28.13
CA GLY A 485 -27.51 8.16 27.05
C GLY A 485 -26.29 7.26 26.78
N LEU A 486 -26.26 6.03 27.34
CA LEU A 486 -25.16 5.09 27.19
C LEU A 486 -25.21 4.38 25.84
N THR A 487 -24.09 4.40 25.12
CA THR A 487 -23.83 3.62 23.92
C THR A 487 -22.59 2.78 24.13
N VAL A 488 -22.66 1.49 23.81
CA VAL A 488 -21.49 0.59 23.78
C VAL A 488 -21.47 -0.11 22.44
N GLU A 489 -20.33 -0.09 21.76
CA GLU A 489 -20.12 -0.82 20.51
C GLU A 489 -18.83 -1.61 20.57
N GLY A 490 -18.83 -2.76 19.90
CA GLY A 490 -17.65 -3.57 19.68
C GLY A 490 -17.70 -4.16 18.29
N ARG A 491 -16.57 -4.20 17.60
CA ARG A 491 -16.45 -4.75 16.25
C ARG A 491 -15.17 -5.53 16.13
N ALA A 492 -15.24 -6.64 15.42
CA ALA A 492 -14.10 -7.47 15.05
C ALA A 492 -14.23 -7.82 13.57
N HIS A 493 -13.12 -7.90 12.87
CA HIS A 493 -13.07 -8.33 11.49
C HIS A 493 -11.80 -9.15 11.23
N THR A 494 -11.86 -10.01 10.22
CA THR A 494 -10.70 -10.72 9.70
C THR A 494 -10.88 -11.04 8.22
N LEU A 495 -9.77 -10.94 7.49
CA LEU A 495 -9.63 -11.33 6.09
C LEU A 495 -8.65 -12.49 6.02
N LEU A 496 -9.05 -13.57 5.36
CA LEU A 496 -8.22 -14.75 5.17
C LEU A 496 -8.01 -14.96 3.67
N ASN A 497 -6.76 -14.92 3.18
CA ASN A 497 -6.46 -15.17 1.78
C ASN A 497 -6.27 -16.68 1.50
N HIS A 498 -6.62 -17.13 0.29
CA HIS A 498 -6.49 -18.54 -0.12
C HIS A 498 -5.16 -18.86 -0.82
N SER A 499 -4.50 -17.87 -1.43
CA SER A 499 -3.29 -18.08 -2.24
C SER A 499 -1.97 -17.87 -1.50
N ASP A 500 -1.96 -17.07 -0.44
CA ASP A 500 -0.77 -16.65 0.30
C ASP A 500 -1.06 -16.63 1.81
N ASP A 501 -0.02 -16.72 2.65
CA ASP A 501 -0.09 -16.63 4.13
C ASP A 501 -0.48 -15.20 4.63
N TYR A 502 -1.42 -14.54 3.94
CA TYR A 502 -1.91 -13.21 4.25
C TYR A 502 -3.20 -13.29 5.09
N ASP A 503 -3.09 -12.85 6.35
CA ASP A 503 -4.18 -12.76 7.33
C ASP A 503 -4.29 -11.30 7.86
N GLU A 504 -5.42 -10.66 7.62
CA GLU A 504 -5.76 -9.35 8.22
C GLU A 504 -6.71 -9.58 9.39
N TRP A 505 -6.55 -8.85 10.50
CA TRP A 505 -7.52 -8.84 11.59
C TRP A 505 -7.51 -7.51 12.35
N GLY A 506 -8.62 -7.23 13.02
CA GLY A 506 -8.64 -6.15 13.98
C GLY A 506 -9.98 -5.91 14.66
N LEU A 507 -9.90 -5.06 15.67
CA LEU A 507 -10.89 -4.90 16.73
C LEU A 507 -11.07 -3.42 17.04
N SER A 508 -12.31 -2.94 17.12
CA SER A 508 -12.63 -1.60 17.62
C SER A 508 -13.73 -1.64 18.68
N GLY A 509 -13.70 -0.64 19.55
CA GLY A 509 -14.72 -0.44 20.57
C GLY A 509 -15.14 1.01 20.71
N LEU A 510 -16.36 1.23 21.20
CA LEU A 510 -16.84 2.55 21.62
C LEU A 510 -17.60 2.38 22.94
N VAL A 511 -17.29 3.21 23.91
CA VAL A 511 -18.14 3.44 25.08
C VAL A 511 -18.43 4.92 25.15
N ARG A 512 -19.70 5.31 25.01
CA ARG A 512 -20.13 6.72 25.03
C ARG A 512 -21.26 6.93 26.02
N LEU A 513 -21.18 8.01 26.79
CA LEU A 513 -22.25 8.51 27.64
C LEU A 513 -22.60 9.92 27.16
N ASP A 514 -23.80 10.11 26.64
CA ASP A 514 -24.28 11.41 26.16
C ASP A 514 -25.16 12.10 27.22
N PRO A 515 -24.93 13.39 27.54
CA PRO A 515 -25.73 14.15 28.51
C PRO A 515 -27.14 14.54 27.99
N GLY A 516 -27.55 14.02 26.84
CA GLY A 516 -28.81 14.34 26.18
C GLY A 516 -28.85 15.74 25.57
N ALA A 517 -30.05 16.18 25.15
CA ALA A 517 -30.24 17.40 24.36
C ALA A 517 -29.93 18.71 25.12
N SER A 518 -29.91 18.69 26.46
CA SER A 518 -29.58 19.86 27.27
C SER A 518 -28.08 20.13 27.34
N GLY A 519 -27.24 19.15 26.97
CA GLY A 519 -25.80 19.23 27.15
C GLY A 519 -25.35 19.26 28.61
N LEU A 520 -26.26 19.08 29.57
CA LEU A 520 -25.98 19.19 31.00
C LEU A 520 -25.60 17.83 31.59
N GLY A 521 -24.51 17.81 32.36
CA GLY A 521 -24.02 16.61 33.05
C GLY A 521 -22.79 16.00 32.40
N LEU A 522 -22.47 14.78 32.82
CA LEU A 522 -21.28 14.06 32.40
C LEU A 522 -21.42 13.57 30.95
N ALA A 523 -20.40 13.84 30.14
CA ALA A 523 -20.16 13.17 28.88
C ALA A 523 -18.85 12.38 28.98
N LEU A 524 -18.87 11.15 28.47
CA LEU A 524 -17.70 10.26 28.43
C LEU A 524 -17.63 9.61 27.05
N SER A 525 -16.45 9.50 26.45
CA SER A 525 -16.22 8.71 25.25
C SER A 525 -14.89 7.98 25.39
N ILE A 526 -14.87 6.66 25.17
CA ILE A 526 -13.67 5.82 25.15
C ILE A 526 -13.68 5.00 23.86
N ARG A 527 -12.57 4.98 23.13
CA ARG A 527 -12.44 4.32 21.82
C ARG A 527 -11.11 3.58 21.70
N PRO A 528 -11.07 2.28 22.02
CA PRO A 528 -9.93 1.43 21.73
C PRO A 528 -9.99 0.88 20.29
N VAL A 529 -8.85 0.77 19.65
CA VAL A 529 -8.67 0.18 18.31
C VAL A 529 -7.40 -0.66 18.31
N ILE A 530 -7.45 -1.84 17.70
CA ILE A 530 -6.32 -2.75 17.56
C ILE A 530 -6.34 -3.34 16.15
N GLY A 531 -5.24 -3.16 15.39
CA GLY A 531 -5.12 -3.61 14.00
C GLY A 531 -5.92 -2.76 13.00
N PRO A 532 -5.85 -3.08 11.69
CA PRO A 532 -6.79 -2.55 10.69
C PRO A 532 -8.23 -2.90 11.10
N THR A 533 -9.27 -2.20 10.63
CA THR A 533 -10.66 -2.47 11.12
C THR A 533 -11.71 -2.54 10.00
N ALA A 534 -11.29 -2.75 8.76
CA ALA A 534 -12.10 -2.42 7.59
C ALA A 534 -12.67 -3.63 6.82
N THR A 535 -14.00 -3.76 6.80
CA THR A 535 -14.78 -4.37 5.69
C THR A 535 -16.05 -3.53 5.42
N GLY A 536 -16.20 -2.97 4.21
CA GLY A 536 -17.42 -2.44 3.53
C GLY A 536 -18.58 -1.78 4.27
N ALA A 537 -19.01 -0.60 3.80
CA ALA A 537 -20.17 0.20 4.25
C ALA A 537 -20.22 0.60 5.75
N GLN A 538 -19.46 -0.09 6.61
CA GLN A 538 -19.35 0.18 8.05
C GLN A 538 -18.06 0.94 8.41
N GLN A 539 -17.36 1.43 7.38
CA GLN A 539 -15.94 1.81 7.36
C GLN A 539 -15.64 3.25 7.84
N LEU A 540 -16.46 3.81 8.74
CA LEU A 540 -16.26 5.21 9.16
C LEU A 540 -15.13 5.42 10.21
N TRP A 541 -14.50 4.37 10.78
CA TRP A 541 -13.56 4.43 11.92
C TRP A 541 -12.76 3.12 11.95
N GLU A 542 -11.45 3.01 12.19
CA GLU A 542 -10.43 3.91 12.75
C GLU A 542 -9.05 3.25 12.53
N SER A 543 -8.00 4.03 12.25
CA SER A 543 -6.70 3.95 12.94
C SER A 543 -5.89 5.21 12.64
N ASN A 544 -5.36 5.81 13.69
CA ASN A 544 -4.73 7.12 13.66
C ASN A 544 -3.34 7.12 13.04
N VAL A 545 -3.16 7.94 12.00
CA VAL A 545 -1.93 8.11 11.20
C VAL A 545 -0.86 8.99 11.88
N ALA A 546 -1.00 9.30 13.17
CA ALA A 546 -0.12 10.27 13.81
C ALA A 546 1.35 9.83 13.93
N GLU A 547 1.69 8.57 13.64
CA GLU A 547 3.07 8.08 13.70
C GLU A 547 3.46 7.00 12.68
N ALA A 548 2.57 6.62 11.75
CA ALA A 548 2.90 5.73 10.63
C ALA A 548 4.03 6.27 9.73
N LEU A 549 4.35 7.56 9.86
CA LEU A 549 5.38 8.24 9.08
C LEU A 549 6.83 7.96 9.52
N GLU A 550 7.08 7.16 10.58
CA GLU A 550 8.46 6.94 11.09
C GLU A 550 8.83 5.50 11.53
N SER A 551 7.99 4.45 11.38
CA SER A 551 8.44 3.09 11.74
C SER A 551 7.89 1.95 10.86
N SER A 552 8.82 1.15 10.31
CA SER A 552 8.64 0.02 9.40
C SER A 552 8.51 -1.34 10.12
N THR A 553 7.94 -1.38 11.32
CA THR A 553 7.86 -2.63 12.11
C THR A 553 6.44 -3.09 12.43
N ARG A 554 6.19 -4.36 12.07
CA ARG A 554 5.03 -5.28 12.22
C ARG A 554 4.30 -5.38 13.57
N SER A 555 4.27 -4.34 14.41
CA SER A 555 3.53 -4.41 15.67
C SER A 555 2.04 -4.13 15.43
N ALA A 556 1.17 -5.04 15.87
CA ALA A 556 -0.28 -4.81 15.90
C ALA A 556 -0.56 -3.43 16.53
N ARG A 557 -1.06 -2.50 15.72
CA ARG A 557 -1.15 -1.09 16.12
C ARG A 557 -2.34 -0.89 17.04
N GLU A 558 -2.05 -0.51 18.27
CA GLU A 558 -3.04 -0.24 19.32
C GLU A 558 -3.27 1.27 19.43
N TYR A 559 -4.52 1.70 19.61
CA TYR A 559 -4.85 3.10 19.85
C TYR A 559 -5.97 3.23 20.87
N LEU A 560 -5.89 4.26 21.71
CA LEU A 560 -6.92 4.59 22.69
C LEU A 560 -7.21 6.09 22.69
N ASN A 561 -8.45 6.47 22.34
CA ASN A 561 -8.98 7.80 22.58
C ASN A 561 -9.89 7.80 23.82
N THR A 562 -9.77 8.80 24.67
CA THR A 562 -10.68 9.03 25.80
C THR A 562 -10.99 10.51 25.94
N ARG A 563 -12.27 10.86 26.06
CA ARG A 563 -12.77 12.22 26.35
C ARG A 563 -13.68 12.17 27.57
N ILE A 564 -13.46 13.08 28.50
CA ILE A 564 -14.33 13.31 29.66
C ILE A 564 -14.74 14.78 29.62
N ALA A 565 -16.04 15.06 29.71
CA ALA A 565 -16.56 16.41 29.74
C ALA A 565 -17.71 16.53 30.75
N TYR A 566 -17.96 17.73 31.27
CA TYR A 566 -19.08 17.94 32.18
C TYR A 566 -19.78 19.28 31.91
N GLY A 567 -20.98 19.23 31.35
CA GLY A 567 -21.77 20.41 31.07
C GLY A 567 -22.48 20.95 32.31
N MET A 568 -22.33 22.25 32.57
CA MET A 568 -22.96 22.95 33.67
C MET A 568 -23.57 24.27 33.20
N VAL A 569 -24.65 24.68 33.83
CA VAL A 569 -25.24 26.00 33.57
C VAL A 569 -24.27 27.06 34.07
N ALA A 570 -23.96 28.03 33.22
CA ALA A 570 -23.17 29.19 33.57
C ALA A 570 -23.87 30.47 33.10
N ASP A 571 -23.89 31.47 33.99
CA ASP A 571 -24.39 32.80 33.67
C ASP A 571 -23.32 33.56 32.88
N GLY A 572 -23.64 33.95 31.65
CA GLY A 572 -22.76 34.71 30.77
C GLY A 572 -22.62 36.19 31.17
N TRP A 573 -21.64 36.87 30.57
CA TRP A 573 -21.29 38.28 30.84
C TRP A 573 -22.40 39.33 30.61
N SER A 574 -23.54 38.92 30.05
CA SER A 574 -24.69 39.77 29.73
C SER A 574 -26.02 39.29 30.36
N GLY A 575 -25.98 38.35 31.30
CA GLY A 575 -27.18 37.73 31.88
C GLY A 575 -27.83 36.66 31.00
N MET A 576 -27.16 36.24 29.93
CA MET A 576 -27.58 35.11 29.10
C MET A 576 -27.13 33.78 29.74
N GLN A 577 -28.05 32.83 29.89
CA GLN A 577 -27.72 31.49 30.35
C GLN A 577 -27.10 30.67 29.21
N GLY A 578 -25.97 30.04 29.48
CA GLY A 578 -25.30 29.11 28.58
C GLY A 578 -24.83 27.85 29.29
N VAL A 579 -24.33 26.89 28.52
CA VAL A 579 -23.74 25.64 29.01
C VAL A 579 -22.22 25.76 28.92
N LEU A 580 -21.55 25.81 30.07
CA LEU A 580 -20.11 25.69 30.17
C LEU A 580 -19.76 24.21 30.30
N THR A 581 -18.89 23.70 29.44
CA THR A 581 -18.49 22.30 29.39
C THR A 581 -16.96 22.21 29.44
N PRO A 582 -16.33 22.20 30.64
CA PRO A 582 -14.94 21.75 30.77
C PRO A 582 -14.79 20.32 30.26
N TYR A 583 -13.67 20.04 29.62
CA TYR A 583 -13.32 18.71 29.14
C TYR A 583 -11.82 18.41 29.21
N THR A 584 -11.51 17.12 29.17
CA THR A 584 -10.15 16.58 29.10
C THR A 584 -10.15 15.45 28.11
N ASP A 585 -9.16 15.46 27.21
CA ASP A 585 -8.96 14.39 26.24
C ASP A 585 -7.60 13.75 26.43
N LEU A 586 -7.55 12.43 26.29
CA LEU A 586 -6.34 11.63 26.28
C LEU A 586 -6.33 10.79 25.00
N SER A 587 -5.22 10.79 24.30
CA SER A 587 -4.95 9.86 23.21
C SER A 587 -3.63 9.17 23.49
N VAL A 588 -3.63 7.84 23.37
CA VAL A 588 -2.44 6.99 23.58
C VAL A 588 -2.31 6.07 22.38
N ASP A 589 -1.10 6.01 21.84
CA ASP A 589 -0.72 5.14 20.73
C ASP A 589 0.07 3.94 21.27
N GLY A 590 -0.01 2.80 20.57
CA GLY A 590 0.62 1.52 20.96
C GLY A 590 2.14 1.61 21.05
N ASP A 591 2.74 2.49 20.26
CA ASP A 591 4.19 2.74 20.24
C ASP A 591 4.64 3.72 21.35
N GLY A 592 3.71 4.24 22.15
CA GLY A 592 3.97 5.04 23.34
C GLY A 592 3.74 6.54 23.18
N GLY A 593 3.27 6.98 22.01
CA GLY A 593 2.82 8.36 21.74
C GLY A 593 1.69 8.75 22.67
N ARG A 594 1.72 9.99 23.19
CA ARG A 594 0.70 10.50 24.13
C ARG A 594 0.31 11.93 23.82
N ARG A 595 -0.99 12.18 23.80
CA ARG A 595 -1.56 13.51 23.73
C ARG A 595 -2.55 13.72 24.87
N LEU A 596 -2.38 14.82 25.60
CA LEU A 596 -3.29 15.27 26.63
C LEU A 596 -3.83 16.66 26.24
N SER A 597 -5.14 16.82 26.28
CA SER A 597 -5.82 18.08 26.05
C SER A 597 -6.67 18.46 27.25
N LEU A 598 -6.67 19.74 27.59
CA LEU A 598 -7.48 20.32 28.67
C LEU A 598 -8.16 21.57 28.13
N GLY A 599 -9.49 21.61 28.16
CA GLY A 599 -10.24 22.72 27.59
C GLY A 599 -11.61 22.94 28.22
N GLY A 600 -12.32 23.91 27.68
CA GLY A 600 -13.72 24.14 28.00
C GLY A 600 -14.44 24.82 26.85
N SER A 601 -15.70 24.43 26.59
CA SER A 601 -16.61 25.12 25.68
C SER A 601 -17.68 25.88 26.44
N PHE A 602 -18.18 26.98 25.89
CA PHE A 602 -19.31 27.74 26.41
C PHE A 602 -20.31 27.99 25.29
N ASP A 603 -21.50 27.41 25.45
CA ASP A 603 -22.57 27.41 24.46
C ASP A 603 -23.75 28.27 24.95
N ILE A 604 -24.07 29.36 24.25
CA ILE A 604 -25.23 30.24 24.54
C ILE A 604 -26.32 29.99 23.49
N GLY A 605 -27.29 29.15 23.84
CA GLY A 605 -28.32 28.71 22.91
C GLY A 605 -27.72 28.11 21.64
N THR A 606 -28.26 28.47 20.47
CA THR A 606 -27.69 28.12 19.16
C THR A 606 -26.85 29.25 18.55
N ALA A 607 -26.75 30.40 19.22
CA ALA A 607 -26.26 31.64 18.65
C ALA A 607 -24.74 31.82 18.80
N LEU A 608 -24.16 31.40 19.92
CA LEU A 608 -22.74 31.56 20.20
C LEU A 608 -22.16 30.31 20.85
N ARG A 609 -21.08 29.79 20.27
CA ARG A 609 -20.23 28.76 20.88
C ARG A 609 -18.81 29.29 20.96
N MET A 610 -18.21 29.25 22.15
CA MET A 610 -16.79 29.58 22.36
C MET A 610 -16.07 28.38 22.95
N SER A 611 -14.79 28.19 22.65
CA SER A 611 -13.99 27.14 23.28
C SER A 611 -12.54 27.57 23.41
N LEU A 612 -11.94 27.23 24.56
CA LEU A 612 -10.52 27.40 24.85
C LEU A 612 -9.92 26.04 25.20
N GLU A 613 -8.78 25.71 24.63
CA GLU A 613 -8.07 24.47 24.93
C GLU A 613 -6.55 24.67 24.96
N GLY A 614 -5.90 24.01 25.92
CA GLY A 614 -4.46 23.76 25.92
C GLY A 614 -4.17 22.29 25.61
N VAL A 615 -3.15 22.05 24.79
CA VAL A 615 -2.70 20.72 24.36
C VAL A 615 -1.25 20.49 24.78
N HIS A 616 -0.97 19.30 25.26
CA HIS A 616 0.37 18.76 25.49
C HIS A 616 0.55 17.50 24.64
N ASN A 617 1.54 17.49 23.76
CA ASN A 617 1.82 16.38 22.86
C ASN A 617 3.23 15.84 23.08
N ARG A 618 3.33 14.52 23.22
CA ARG A 618 4.58 13.79 23.39
C ARG A 618 4.64 12.65 22.37
N PRO A 619 5.25 12.88 21.21
CA PRO A 619 5.44 11.82 20.22
C PRO A 619 6.45 10.77 20.72
N VAL A 620 6.44 9.60 20.11
CA VAL A 620 7.41 8.50 20.27
C VAL A 620 8.80 8.97 19.87
N LEU A 621 8.90 9.70 18.76
CA LEU A 621 10.12 10.34 18.27
C LEU A 621 9.88 11.84 18.08
N GLY A 622 10.84 12.65 18.56
CA GLY A 622 10.80 14.11 18.44
C GLY A 622 10.53 14.88 19.73
N ALA A 623 10.40 16.20 19.59
CA ALA A 623 10.27 17.12 20.73
C ALA A 623 8.82 17.19 21.24
N VAL A 624 8.68 17.31 22.57
CA VAL A 624 7.41 17.63 23.23
C VAL A 624 6.92 18.99 22.75
N SER A 625 5.64 19.10 22.40
CA SER A 625 5.02 20.34 21.97
C SER A 625 3.82 20.74 22.84
N HIS A 626 3.57 22.04 22.90
CA HIS A 626 2.45 22.63 23.62
C HIS A 626 1.73 23.61 22.69
N SER A 627 0.40 23.61 22.70
CA SER A 627 -0.38 24.59 21.95
C SER A 627 -1.59 25.06 22.74
N VAL A 628 -2.04 26.29 22.45
CA VAL A 628 -3.27 26.85 23.01
C VAL A 628 -4.12 27.34 21.85
N MET A 629 -5.40 27.00 21.86
CA MET A 629 -6.33 27.36 20.81
C MET A 629 -7.60 27.97 21.40
N LEU A 630 -7.99 29.12 20.84
CA LEU A 630 -9.25 29.81 21.13
C LEU A 630 -10.08 29.84 19.85
N GLN A 631 -11.35 29.46 19.95
CA GLN A 631 -12.26 29.48 18.81
C GLN A 631 -13.65 29.97 19.23
N GLY A 632 -14.31 30.68 18.33
CA GLY A 632 -15.68 31.15 18.48
C GLY A 632 -16.48 30.93 17.19
N THR A 633 -17.72 30.49 17.32
CA THR A 633 -18.68 30.38 16.23
C THR A 633 -19.90 31.22 16.59
N LEU A 634 -20.27 32.14 15.70
CA LEU A 634 -21.44 32.99 15.83
C LEU A 634 -22.41 32.63 14.70
N ASN A 635 -23.60 32.19 15.05
CA ASN A 635 -24.69 31.92 14.11
C ASN A 635 -25.66 33.09 14.15
N TRP A 636 -25.83 33.78 13.01
CA TRP A 636 -26.74 34.92 12.84
C TRP A 636 -27.99 34.56 12.05
#